data_AF-A0A4Y5SQV0-F1
#
_entry.id   AF-A0A4Y5SQV0-F1
#
_cell.length_a   1.000
_cell.length_b   1.000
_cell.length_c   1.000
_cell.angle_alpha   90.00
_cell.angle_beta   90.00
_cell.angle_gamma   90.00
#
_symmetry.space_group_name_H-M   'P 1'
#
loop_
_entity.id
_entity.type
_entity.pdbx_description
1 polymer ?
#
loop_
_entity_poly.entity_id
_entity_poly.type
_entity_poly.pdbx_seq_one_letter_code
_entity_poly.pdbx_strand_id
1 'polypeptide(L)'
;MLVIKARGTVPVRVTPEHMVWVVKRIRHKSHYSDGRQVIWWEFKGPEWITVQELKELVETNKDEKVSYMLLQPIPQPKVTVDRIPLREPIYVSNQFGTTDKLHPSIRRTPEFLPLNFETARLLGLWIAEGSTSKTGAVNFAIGSHENQITEFLVQTIKKYFPHANVVVKDHERNRRVVRFCNKRFAEWLRGNIGHRAYEKRIPDVLLFNENREVRLGLLRGLVEGDGYIRRDNSSRANYVSYTTVSPTLAYQLQLLLGSLGYVSSISRSVRKSGIGKSRKPIYEVKISGRSYYELLEELGLKVPPKGNRTYNVNTIWNGYLLVKVRSVEEEFYEGDVYNLEVEDDESYSVGFIVHNSAGVNLPSFRVIIRDTKRYAGFGWTDIPVLEIQQMMGRAGRPKYDKVGEAIIVARTEEPRRLMEKYIHGKPEKLFSMLANEQAFRSQILALVTNFGIGNFRELVSFLERTFYAHQRGDIASLEYKAKNVVYFLIENGFIDMDMNDRFMPLPFGKRTSQLYIDPLTAKKFKDAFPAIENNPNPFGIFQLMASTPDMGVLNARKREMEDYLDLAYEMEDKLYTNIPYYEDSRFQGFLGQIKTAKVLLDWINEVPETRIYETYNIDPGDLYRILELADWLMYSLIELYKLFEPEEEVLNYLKDLHLRLRHGVREELLELVKLPNIGRKRARALYNAGFRTQEDIMRAKVRDLLEVEGIGMKVVEGLFRHFGVEMPKGAKKDSKKAEKARKGTLDAFLK
;
A
#
# COMPACT_ATOMS: atom_id res chain seq x y z
N MET A 1 -24.60 14.56 -8.32
CA MET A 1 -23.90 15.86 -8.16
C MET A 1 -24.00 16.64 -9.46
N LEU A 2 -23.80 17.96 -9.41
CA LEU A 2 -23.64 18.80 -10.59
C LEU A 2 -22.15 19.00 -10.91
N VAL A 3 -21.84 19.11 -12.20
CA VAL A 3 -20.48 19.28 -12.73
C VAL A 3 -20.43 20.53 -13.59
N ILE A 4 -19.79 21.57 -13.08
CA ILE A 4 -19.55 22.79 -13.85
C ILE A 4 -18.37 22.54 -14.79
N LYS A 5 -18.62 22.59 -16.10
CA LYS A 5 -17.57 22.59 -17.12
C LYS A 5 -17.36 24.02 -17.62
N ALA A 6 -16.32 24.68 -17.13
CA ALA A 6 -15.92 25.99 -17.62
C ALA A 6 -14.74 25.88 -18.62
N ARG A 7 -14.67 26.82 -19.55
CA ARG A 7 -13.64 26.87 -20.59
C ARG A 7 -12.31 27.24 -19.95
N GLY A 8 -11.29 26.40 -20.16
CA GLY A 8 -9.94 26.70 -19.71
C GLY A 8 -9.69 26.42 -18.23
N THR A 9 -10.46 25.56 -17.57
CA THR A 9 -10.18 25.06 -16.22
C THR A 9 -10.62 23.58 -16.08
N VAL A 10 -10.31 22.94 -14.95
CA VAL A 10 -10.76 21.58 -14.65
C VAL A 10 -12.26 21.56 -14.29
N PRO A 11 -13.01 20.49 -14.60
CA PRO A 11 -14.40 20.37 -14.17
C PRO A 11 -14.51 20.42 -12.64
N VAL A 12 -15.45 21.21 -12.13
CA VAL A 12 -15.70 21.34 -10.68
C VAL A 12 -16.97 20.58 -10.35
N ARG A 13 -16.91 19.70 -9.34
CA ARG A 13 -18.04 18.91 -8.87
C ARG A 13 -18.59 19.51 -7.60
N VAL A 14 -19.90 19.74 -7.56
CA VAL A 14 -20.58 20.46 -6.49
C VAL A 14 -21.99 19.91 -6.29
N THR A 15 -22.57 20.19 -5.13
CA THR A 15 -24.00 19.95 -4.88
C THR A 15 -24.84 21.01 -5.60
N PRO A 16 -26.12 20.72 -5.93
CA PRO A 16 -27.01 21.68 -6.58
C PRO A 16 -27.13 23.02 -5.84
N GLU A 17 -27.09 22.99 -4.51
CA GLU A 17 -27.30 24.12 -3.60
C GLU A 17 -26.03 24.96 -3.39
N HIS A 18 -24.87 24.50 -3.87
CA HIS A 18 -23.61 25.20 -3.68
C HIS A 18 -23.67 26.57 -4.37
N MET A 19 -23.24 27.63 -3.67
CA MET A 19 -23.26 28.99 -4.20
C MET A 19 -22.05 29.25 -5.08
N VAL A 20 -22.26 29.87 -6.24
CA VAL A 20 -21.23 30.28 -7.18
C VAL A 20 -21.37 31.76 -7.54
N TRP A 21 -20.23 32.42 -7.75
CA TRP A 21 -20.19 33.84 -8.07
C TRP A 21 -20.05 34.04 -9.58
N VAL A 22 -21.06 34.66 -10.20
CA VAL A 22 -21.24 34.65 -11.66
C VAL A 22 -21.42 36.07 -12.20
N VAL A 23 -20.81 36.33 -13.36
CA VAL A 23 -21.04 37.54 -14.16
C VAL A 23 -21.67 37.14 -15.49
N LYS A 24 -22.77 37.80 -15.84
CA LYS A 24 -23.40 37.70 -17.16
C LYS A 24 -22.69 38.63 -18.13
N ARG A 25 -22.21 38.07 -19.24
CA ARG A 25 -21.47 38.78 -20.29
C ARG A 25 -22.24 38.74 -21.61
N ILE A 26 -22.52 39.92 -22.19
CA ILE A 26 -23.30 40.11 -23.41
C ILE A 26 -22.40 40.69 -24.52
N ARG A 27 -22.37 40.04 -25.69
CA ARG A 27 -21.60 40.48 -26.86
C ARG A 27 -22.41 41.44 -27.73
N HIS A 28 -21.89 42.64 -27.93
CA HIS A 28 -22.43 43.61 -28.87
C HIS A 28 -21.54 43.69 -30.13
N LYS A 29 -22.16 43.97 -31.28
CA LYS A 29 -21.47 44.11 -32.57
C LYS A 29 -22.12 45.23 -33.36
N SER A 30 -21.32 46.15 -33.89
CA SER A 30 -21.75 47.22 -34.81
C SER A 30 -20.81 47.32 -36.01
N HIS A 31 -21.28 47.94 -37.09
CA HIS A 31 -20.54 48.16 -38.33
C HIS A 31 -20.46 49.65 -38.62
N TYR A 32 -19.27 50.14 -38.94
CA TYR A 32 -19.09 51.46 -39.54
C TYR A 32 -19.53 51.45 -41.01
N SER A 33 -19.86 52.62 -41.54
CA SER A 33 -20.23 52.81 -42.96
C SER A 33 -19.12 52.42 -43.95
N ASP A 34 -17.86 52.32 -43.50
CA ASP A 34 -16.69 51.91 -44.30
C ASP A 34 -16.36 50.40 -44.20
N GLY A 35 -17.25 49.60 -43.59
CA GLY A 35 -17.10 48.15 -43.47
C GLY A 35 -16.28 47.67 -42.27
N ARG A 36 -15.69 48.58 -41.47
CA ARG A 36 -15.02 48.18 -40.22
C ARG A 36 -16.02 47.70 -39.17
N GLN A 37 -15.67 46.62 -38.48
CA GLN A 37 -16.52 46.01 -37.46
C GLN A 37 -16.00 46.32 -36.06
N VAL A 38 -16.88 46.75 -35.15
CA VAL A 38 -16.58 46.92 -33.72
C VAL A 38 -17.33 45.86 -32.92
N ILE A 39 -16.62 45.23 -31.99
CA ILE A 39 -17.19 44.28 -31.02
C ILE A 39 -16.85 44.81 -29.63
N TRP A 40 -17.85 44.95 -28.76
CA TRP A 40 -17.65 45.25 -27.34
C TRP A 40 -18.49 44.32 -26.47
N TRP A 41 -18.21 44.34 -25.17
CA TRP A 41 -18.84 43.45 -24.20
C TRP A 41 -19.47 44.28 -23.08
N GLU A 42 -20.71 43.94 -22.73
CA GLU A 42 -21.40 44.44 -21.54
C GLU A 42 -21.38 43.34 -20.47
N PHE A 43 -21.12 43.74 -19.22
CA PHE A 43 -21.05 42.82 -18.07
C PHE A 43 -22.12 43.24 -17.04
N LYS A 44 -22.90 42.27 -16.56
CA LYS A 44 -23.91 42.43 -15.49
C LYS A 44 -23.59 41.47 -14.34
N GLY A 45 -23.68 41.95 -13.11
CA GLY A 45 -23.21 41.25 -11.90
C GLY A 45 -21.95 41.92 -11.31
N PRO A 46 -21.22 41.25 -10.39
CA PRO A 46 -21.30 39.83 -10.05
C PRO A 46 -22.39 39.50 -9.02
N GLU A 47 -23.04 38.34 -9.19
CA GLU A 47 -24.14 37.88 -8.33
C GLU A 47 -23.84 36.47 -7.81
N TRP A 48 -24.28 36.19 -6.59
CA TRP A 48 -24.25 34.85 -6.00
C TRP A 48 -25.52 34.11 -6.40
N ILE A 49 -25.36 32.96 -7.05
CA ILE A 49 -26.46 32.07 -7.43
C ILE A 49 -26.11 30.63 -7.07
N THR A 50 -27.11 29.77 -6.91
CA THR A 50 -26.88 28.32 -6.73
C THR A 50 -26.41 27.70 -8.05
N VAL A 51 -25.75 26.53 -7.97
CA VAL A 51 -25.34 25.80 -9.19
C VAL A 51 -26.56 25.30 -9.96
N GLN A 52 -27.66 25.00 -9.27
CA GLN A 52 -28.94 24.65 -9.88
C GLN A 52 -29.51 25.81 -10.71
N GLU A 53 -29.56 27.03 -10.17
CA GLU A 53 -29.96 28.22 -10.93
C GLU A 53 -29.02 28.50 -12.11
N LEU A 54 -27.70 28.33 -11.92
CA LEU A 54 -26.73 28.46 -13.00
C LEU A 54 -26.99 27.44 -14.13
N LYS A 55 -27.33 26.20 -13.78
CA LYS A 55 -27.68 25.15 -14.75
C LYS A 55 -28.89 25.60 -15.58
N GLU A 56 -29.96 26.03 -14.93
CA GLU A 56 -31.18 26.51 -15.59
C GLU A 56 -30.90 27.70 -16.52
N LEU A 57 -30.09 28.67 -16.07
CA LEU A 57 -29.70 29.83 -16.88
C LEU A 57 -28.86 29.45 -18.11
N VAL A 58 -27.98 28.45 -17.99
CA VAL A 58 -27.14 27.97 -19.10
C VAL A 58 -27.94 27.13 -20.08
N GLU A 59 -28.92 26.36 -19.61
CA GLU A 59 -29.78 25.50 -20.45
C GLU A 59 -30.89 26.27 -21.17
N THR A 60 -31.48 27.29 -20.53
CA THR A 60 -32.59 28.08 -21.09
C THR A 60 -32.14 29.16 -22.06
N ASN A 61 -30.91 29.68 -21.93
CA ASN A 61 -30.43 30.81 -22.73
C ASN A 61 -29.85 30.35 -24.09
N LYS A 62 -30.64 30.51 -25.16
CA LYS A 62 -30.26 30.15 -26.54
C LYS A 62 -29.53 31.25 -27.32
N ASP A 63 -29.34 32.45 -26.75
CA ASP A 63 -28.64 33.54 -27.44
C ASP A 63 -27.12 33.37 -27.35
N GLU A 64 -26.47 33.09 -28.48
CA GLU A 64 -25.00 32.95 -28.58
C GLU A 64 -24.23 34.21 -28.17
N LYS A 65 -24.89 35.38 -28.09
CA LYS A 65 -24.30 36.63 -27.61
C LYS A 65 -24.17 36.67 -26.09
N VAL A 66 -24.94 35.88 -25.35
CA VAL A 66 -24.91 35.85 -23.89
C VAL A 66 -24.03 34.71 -23.38
N SER A 67 -23.26 34.96 -22.33
CA SER A 67 -22.44 33.95 -21.68
C SER A 67 -22.31 34.21 -20.19
N TYR A 68 -22.28 33.14 -19.40
CA TYR A 68 -22.07 33.21 -17.95
C TYR A 68 -20.59 32.93 -17.65
N MET A 69 -19.97 33.82 -16.89
CA MET A 69 -18.56 33.75 -16.48
C MET A 69 -18.53 33.44 -14.99
N LEU A 70 -17.85 32.36 -14.60
CA LEU A 70 -17.58 32.06 -13.20
C LEU A 70 -16.38 32.88 -12.73
N LEU A 71 -16.50 33.50 -11.55
CA LEU A 71 -15.41 34.23 -10.92
C LEU A 71 -14.66 33.29 -9.98
N GLN A 72 -13.57 32.73 -10.47
CA GLN A 72 -12.71 31.88 -9.68
C GLN A 72 -11.72 32.76 -8.90
N PRO A 73 -11.76 32.78 -7.55
CA PRO A 73 -10.82 33.58 -6.78
C PRO A 73 -9.39 33.11 -7.00
N ILE A 74 -8.48 34.05 -7.21
CA ILE A 74 -7.04 33.79 -7.17
C ILE A 74 -6.62 34.01 -5.71
N PRO A 75 -6.23 32.96 -4.98
CA PRO A 75 -5.85 33.11 -3.58
C PRO A 75 -4.70 34.10 -3.45
N GLN A 76 -4.85 35.01 -2.49
CA GLN A 76 -3.77 35.95 -2.16
C GLN A 76 -2.63 35.17 -1.48
N PRO A 77 -1.37 35.37 -1.90
CA PRO A 77 -0.22 34.82 -1.21
C PRO A 77 -0.17 35.39 0.22
N LYS A 78 -0.19 34.53 1.22
CA LYS A 78 -0.22 34.90 2.66
C LYS A 78 0.71 34.05 3.52
N VAL A 79 1.43 33.10 2.91
CA VAL A 79 2.34 32.21 3.63
C VAL A 79 3.72 32.86 3.70
N THR A 80 4.14 33.21 4.92
CA THR A 80 5.41 33.89 5.22
C THR A 80 6.58 32.92 5.48
N VAL A 81 6.37 31.61 5.30
CA VAL A 81 7.38 30.59 5.57
C VAL A 81 8.57 30.75 4.62
N ASP A 82 9.76 30.96 5.21
CA ASP A 82 11.03 31.19 4.52
C ASP A 82 11.92 29.94 4.45
N ARG A 83 11.50 28.83 5.08
CA ARG A 83 12.27 27.59 5.18
C ARG A 83 11.38 26.37 5.43
N ILE A 84 11.79 25.22 4.90
CA ILE A 84 11.16 23.92 5.17
C ILE A 84 11.93 23.22 6.28
N PRO A 85 11.28 22.78 7.38
CA PRO A 85 11.93 21.96 8.39
C PRO A 85 12.22 20.57 7.83
N LEU A 86 13.50 20.18 7.87
CA LEU A 86 13.94 18.84 7.47
C LEU A 86 14.45 18.02 8.67
N ARG A 87 14.73 18.67 9.79
CA ARG A 87 15.13 18.03 11.03
C ARG A 87 14.02 18.16 12.07
N GLU A 88 13.09 17.22 12.08
CA GLU A 88 12.29 16.98 13.27
C GLU A 88 13.14 16.18 14.28
N PRO A 89 13.11 16.52 15.59
CA PRO A 89 13.84 15.78 16.61
C PRO A 89 13.23 14.38 16.74
N ILE A 90 13.81 13.45 16.00
CA ILE A 90 13.53 12.03 16.12
C ILE A 90 14.78 11.41 16.72
N TYR A 91 14.71 11.33 18.03
CA TYR A 91 15.52 10.50 18.89
C TYR A 91 15.61 9.08 18.32
N VAL A 92 16.78 8.43 18.45
CA VAL A 92 16.93 7.02 18.02
C VAL A 92 15.90 6.22 18.81
N SER A 93 14.83 5.85 18.13
CA SER A 93 13.85 4.90 18.62
C SER A 93 14.46 3.55 18.42
N ASN A 94 15.06 3.02 19.47
CA ASN A 94 15.35 1.60 19.54
C ASN A 94 14.28 0.95 20.43
N GLN A 95 14.44 -0.35 20.60
CA GLN A 95 13.61 -1.20 21.45
C GLN A 95 13.51 -0.78 22.94
N PHE A 96 14.32 0.18 23.40
CA PHE A 96 14.33 0.69 24.79
C PHE A 96 13.68 2.07 24.94
N GLY A 97 13.03 2.58 23.88
CA GLY A 97 12.45 3.92 23.83
C GLY A 97 13.25 4.87 22.95
N THR A 98 12.85 6.15 22.96
CA THR A 98 13.50 7.21 22.20
C THR A 98 14.70 7.74 22.99
N THR A 99 15.93 7.46 22.53
CA THR A 99 17.15 7.94 23.21
C THR A 99 17.38 9.42 22.92
N ASP A 100 17.96 10.20 23.84
CA ASP A 100 18.37 11.61 23.60
C ASP A 100 19.38 11.80 22.45
N LYS A 101 19.92 10.69 21.91
CA LYS A 101 20.79 10.70 20.73
C LYS A 101 19.94 10.78 19.45
N LEU A 102 20.22 11.79 18.63
CA LEU A 102 19.64 11.95 17.30
C LEU A 102 20.12 10.84 16.35
N HIS A 103 19.22 10.30 15.52
CA HIS A 103 19.56 9.29 14.50
C HIS A 103 20.72 9.74 13.59
N PRO A 104 21.68 8.87 13.18
CA PRO A 104 22.85 9.29 12.39
C PRO A 104 22.52 10.03 11.08
N SER A 105 21.39 9.73 10.46
CA SER A 105 20.89 10.48 9.28
C SER A 105 20.54 11.94 9.58
N ILE A 106 20.27 12.29 10.85
CA ILE A 106 20.00 13.66 11.30
C ILE A 106 21.27 14.52 11.23
N ARG A 107 22.43 13.96 11.59
CA ARG A 107 23.71 14.68 11.57
C ARG A 107 24.11 15.14 10.17
N ARG A 108 23.68 14.41 9.13
CA ARG A 108 23.97 14.68 7.71
C ARG A 108 22.85 15.43 6.98
N THR A 109 21.68 15.59 7.60
CA THR A 109 20.54 16.31 7.02
C THR A 109 20.60 17.77 7.48
N PRO A 110 20.47 18.75 6.57
CA PRO A 110 20.34 20.15 6.96
C PRO A 110 19.11 20.33 7.88
N GLU A 111 19.19 21.27 8.81
CA GLU A 111 18.07 21.52 9.74
C GLU A 111 16.83 22.03 8.99
N PHE A 112 17.08 22.92 8.03
CA PHE A 112 16.07 23.49 7.16
C PHE A 112 16.56 23.52 5.71
N LEU A 113 15.64 23.41 4.76
CA LEU A 113 15.86 23.82 3.39
C LEU A 113 15.32 25.25 3.24
N PRO A 114 16.15 26.28 3.01
CA PRO A 114 15.65 27.64 2.79
C PRO A 114 14.71 27.66 1.59
N LEU A 115 13.68 28.49 1.61
CA LEU A 115 12.78 28.74 0.49
C LEU A 115 13.22 30.01 -0.23
N ASN A 116 13.87 29.84 -1.36
CA ASN A 116 14.26 30.90 -2.28
C ASN A 116 14.04 30.41 -3.73
N PHE A 117 14.41 31.23 -4.71
CA PHE A 117 14.27 30.87 -6.12
C PHE A 117 14.93 29.52 -6.47
N GLU A 118 16.16 29.28 -6.01
CA GLU A 118 16.93 28.07 -6.35
C GLU A 118 16.30 26.80 -5.74
N THR A 119 15.97 26.82 -4.46
CA THR A 119 15.38 25.65 -3.79
C THR A 119 13.95 25.39 -4.24
N ALA A 120 13.19 26.44 -4.56
CA ALA A 120 11.87 26.28 -5.16
C ALA A 120 11.97 25.70 -6.58
N ARG A 121 12.97 26.10 -7.37
CA ARG A 121 13.27 25.51 -8.70
C ARG A 121 13.64 24.03 -8.59
N LEU A 122 14.44 23.65 -7.58
CA LEU A 122 14.72 22.24 -7.28
C LEU A 122 13.43 21.45 -6.99
N LEU A 123 12.51 22.02 -6.20
CA LEU A 123 11.22 21.39 -5.88
C LEU A 123 10.30 21.32 -7.12
N GLY A 124 10.32 22.33 -8.00
CA GLY A 124 9.61 22.33 -9.27
C GLY A 124 10.09 21.23 -10.21
N LEU A 125 11.42 21.08 -10.34
CA LEU A 125 12.03 19.98 -11.09
C LEU A 125 11.69 18.61 -10.47
N TRP A 126 11.56 18.53 -9.15
CA TRP A 126 11.14 17.29 -8.50
C TRP A 126 9.66 16.97 -8.79
N ILE A 127 8.79 17.98 -8.79
CA ILE A 127 7.39 17.80 -9.20
C ILE A 127 7.29 17.32 -10.65
N ALA A 128 8.15 17.78 -11.55
CA ALA A 128 8.20 17.24 -12.89
C ALA A 128 8.82 15.83 -12.92
N GLU A 129 10.12 15.73 -12.66
CA GLU A 129 10.99 14.59 -12.99
C GLU A 129 11.37 13.72 -11.79
N GLY A 130 10.90 14.09 -10.61
CA GLY A 130 11.30 13.50 -9.35
C GLY A 130 10.61 12.17 -9.04
N SER A 131 11.38 11.24 -8.46
CA SER A 131 10.89 10.06 -7.75
C SER A 131 11.68 9.84 -6.45
N THR A 132 11.16 9.04 -5.54
CA THR A 132 11.82 8.79 -4.24
C THR A 132 11.43 7.45 -3.64
N SER A 133 12.34 6.81 -2.87
CA SER A 133 12.11 5.55 -2.14
C SER A 133 11.79 5.79 -0.65
N LYS A 134 11.29 4.77 0.06
CA LYS A 134 11.10 4.85 1.54
C LYS A 134 12.43 4.88 2.28
N THR A 135 13.49 4.37 1.64
CA THR A 135 14.86 4.31 2.18
C THR A 135 15.59 5.66 2.09
N GLY A 136 15.01 6.66 1.42
CA GLY A 136 15.54 8.02 1.38
C GLY A 136 16.25 8.40 0.07
N ALA A 137 16.19 7.56 -0.96
CA ALA A 137 16.70 7.93 -2.28
C ALA A 137 15.80 9.02 -2.89
N VAL A 138 16.42 10.05 -3.46
CA VAL A 138 15.76 11.12 -4.21
C VAL A 138 16.39 11.13 -5.60
N ASN A 139 15.57 10.87 -6.62
CA ASN A 139 15.99 10.72 -8.01
C ASN A 139 15.32 11.79 -8.87
N PHE A 140 16.04 12.28 -9.88
CA PHE A 140 15.53 13.09 -10.97
C PHE A 140 15.87 12.38 -12.27
N ALA A 141 14.85 12.02 -13.06
CA ALA A 141 15.03 11.37 -14.35
C ALA A 141 14.86 12.39 -15.49
N ILE A 142 15.98 12.86 -16.05
CA ILE A 142 16.01 13.93 -17.06
C ILE A 142 16.58 13.40 -18.39
N GLY A 143 16.50 14.19 -19.46
CA GLY A 143 17.15 13.88 -20.73
C GLY A 143 18.68 13.96 -20.62
N SER A 144 19.41 13.03 -21.26
CA SER A 144 20.87 13.04 -21.27
C SER A 144 21.48 14.28 -21.97
N HIS A 145 20.69 14.97 -22.78
CA HIS A 145 21.05 16.22 -23.46
C HIS A 145 20.83 17.47 -22.58
N GLU A 146 20.16 17.36 -21.44
CA GLU A 146 19.79 18.46 -20.56
C GLU A 146 20.91 18.79 -19.56
N ASN A 147 22.09 19.12 -20.10
CA ASN A 147 23.31 19.35 -19.31
C ASN A 147 23.15 20.51 -18.31
N GLN A 148 22.44 21.57 -18.68
CA GLN A 148 22.19 22.73 -17.80
C GLN A 148 21.33 22.37 -16.58
N ILE A 149 20.32 21.51 -16.76
CA ILE A 149 19.49 21.01 -15.66
C ILE A 149 20.32 20.08 -14.77
N THR A 150 21.13 19.19 -15.39
CA THR A 150 22.05 18.30 -14.66
C THR A 150 23.00 19.10 -13.77
N GLU A 151 23.64 20.13 -14.32
CA GLU A 151 24.58 20.99 -13.61
C GLU A 151 23.90 21.74 -12.46
N PHE A 152 22.72 22.34 -12.72
CA PHE A 152 21.92 22.99 -11.70
C PHE A 152 21.57 22.04 -10.55
N LEU A 153 21.10 20.82 -10.83
CA LEU A 153 20.77 19.83 -9.82
C LEU A 153 21.99 19.47 -8.98
N VAL A 154 23.13 19.16 -9.62
CA VAL A 154 24.35 18.77 -8.91
C VAL A 154 24.87 19.90 -8.01
N GLN A 155 24.93 21.14 -8.51
CA GLN A 155 25.39 22.30 -7.75
C GLN A 155 24.44 22.62 -6.58
N THR A 156 23.14 22.65 -6.84
CA THR A 156 22.11 22.97 -5.84
C THR A 156 22.04 21.91 -4.75
N ILE A 157 22.08 20.62 -5.12
CA ILE A 157 22.09 19.53 -4.13
C ILE A 157 23.36 19.59 -3.28
N LYS A 158 24.54 19.80 -3.86
CA LYS A 158 25.79 19.95 -3.08
C LYS A 158 25.76 21.17 -2.15
N LYS A 159 25.16 22.28 -2.60
CA LYS A 159 25.03 23.51 -1.81
C LYS A 159 24.13 23.31 -0.59
N TYR A 160 22.95 22.73 -0.77
CA TYR A 160 21.94 22.60 0.30
C TYR A 160 21.97 21.27 1.05
N PHE A 161 22.63 20.25 0.49
CA PHE A 161 22.85 18.93 1.09
C PHE A 161 24.34 18.55 0.99
N PRO A 162 25.26 19.27 1.66
CA PRO A 162 26.71 19.12 1.47
C PRO A 162 27.26 17.73 1.85
N HIS A 163 26.52 16.96 2.64
CA HIS A 163 26.89 15.59 3.03
C HIS A 163 26.24 14.50 2.17
N ALA A 164 25.46 14.87 1.16
CA ALA A 164 24.85 13.92 0.25
C ALA A 164 25.82 13.53 -0.86
N ASN A 165 25.97 12.22 -1.09
CA ASN A 165 26.65 11.74 -2.29
C ASN A 165 25.69 11.86 -3.49
N VAL A 166 26.05 12.68 -4.48
CA VAL A 166 25.27 12.89 -5.70
C VAL A 166 25.86 12.04 -6.81
N VAL A 167 25.04 11.12 -7.33
CA VAL A 167 25.37 10.19 -8.40
C VAL A 167 24.64 10.62 -9.66
N VAL A 168 25.37 10.75 -10.76
CA VAL A 168 24.80 10.99 -12.09
C VAL A 168 25.08 9.76 -12.95
N LYS A 169 24.04 9.17 -13.54
CA LYS A 169 24.16 7.99 -14.40
C LYS A 169 23.33 8.14 -15.66
N ASP A 170 23.94 7.82 -16.80
CA ASP A 170 23.25 7.74 -18.08
C ASP A 170 22.77 6.30 -18.32
N HIS A 171 21.57 6.18 -18.86
CA HIS A 171 20.89 4.94 -19.19
C HIS A 171 20.50 4.94 -20.67
N GLU A 172 20.05 3.79 -21.16
CA GLU A 172 19.51 3.64 -22.52
C GLU A 172 18.39 4.64 -22.81
N ARG A 173 18.17 4.91 -24.11
CA ARG A 173 17.12 5.83 -24.62
C ARG A 173 17.28 7.28 -24.16
N ASN A 174 18.52 7.79 -24.10
CA ASN A 174 18.83 9.19 -23.78
C ASN A 174 18.29 9.66 -22.42
N ARG A 175 18.25 8.77 -21.42
CA ARG A 175 17.79 9.08 -20.07
C ARG A 175 18.97 9.21 -19.11
N ARG A 176 19.02 10.30 -18.36
CA ARG A 176 19.99 10.54 -17.28
C ARG A 176 19.27 10.56 -15.94
N VAL A 177 19.86 9.94 -14.93
CA VAL A 177 19.36 9.97 -13.56
C VAL A 177 20.36 10.69 -12.67
N VAL A 178 19.91 11.78 -12.03
CA VAL A 178 20.62 12.44 -10.93
C VAL A 178 20.00 11.94 -9.62
N ARG A 179 20.80 11.26 -8.80
CA ARG A 179 20.36 10.61 -7.55
C ARG A 179 21.19 11.08 -6.37
N PHE A 180 20.54 11.31 -5.24
CA PHE A 180 21.20 11.43 -3.94
C PHE A 180 20.36 10.76 -2.85
N CYS A 181 20.92 10.58 -1.66
CA CYS A 181 20.20 10.01 -0.53
C CYS A 181 20.01 11.06 0.57
N ASN A 182 18.76 11.37 0.88
CA ASN A 182 18.38 12.14 2.05
C ASN A 182 16.99 11.69 2.53
N LYS A 183 16.94 10.91 3.61
CA LYS A 183 15.71 10.31 4.14
C LYS A 183 14.65 11.35 4.52
N ARG A 184 15.05 12.48 5.13
CA ARG A 184 14.09 13.48 5.61
C ARG A 184 13.50 14.30 4.48
N PHE A 185 14.33 14.68 3.53
CA PHE A 185 13.84 15.34 2.34
C PHE A 185 12.91 14.42 1.54
N ALA A 186 13.27 13.15 1.38
CA ALA A 186 12.39 12.13 0.77
C ALA A 186 11.04 11.97 1.49
N GLU A 187 11.04 11.90 2.83
CA GLU A 187 9.82 11.84 3.65
C GLU A 187 8.98 13.11 3.47
N TRP A 188 9.60 14.29 3.52
CA TRP A 188 8.91 15.56 3.33
C TRP A 188 8.29 15.66 1.93
N LEU A 189 9.02 15.29 0.88
CA LEU A 189 8.54 15.26 -0.50
C LEU A 189 7.34 14.31 -0.65
N ARG A 190 7.40 13.10 -0.08
CA ARG A 190 6.29 12.14 -0.08
C ARG A 190 5.06 12.68 0.64
N GLY A 191 5.26 13.24 1.84
CA GLY A 191 4.20 13.75 2.70
C GLY A 191 3.51 14.98 2.14
N ASN A 192 4.25 15.90 1.52
CA ASN A 192 3.73 17.22 1.11
C ASN A 192 3.46 17.33 -0.40
N ILE A 193 4.28 16.73 -1.25
CA ILE A 193 4.16 16.84 -2.72
C ILE A 193 3.51 15.58 -3.32
N GLY A 194 3.82 14.40 -2.78
CA GLY A 194 3.36 13.12 -3.33
C GLY A 194 4.35 12.53 -4.34
N HIS A 195 4.48 11.20 -4.36
CA HIS A 195 5.54 10.50 -5.09
C HIS A 195 5.08 9.83 -6.38
N ARG A 196 3.77 9.76 -6.65
CA ARG A 196 3.20 9.22 -7.90
C ARG A 196 2.72 10.33 -8.79
N ALA A 197 2.88 10.19 -10.11
CA ALA A 197 2.52 11.22 -11.09
C ALA A 197 1.09 11.77 -10.96
N TYR A 198 0.10 10.93 -10.60
CA TYR A 198 -1.30 11.37 -10.42
C TYR A 198 -1.62 11.91 -9.01
N GLU A 199 -0.71 11.74 -8.04
CA GLU A 199 -0.81 12.25 -6.66
C GLU A 199 0.03 13.51 -6.43
N LYS A 200 0.91 13.85 -7.40
CA LYS A 200 1.75 15.06 -7.32
C LYS A 200 0.85 16.29 -7.15
N ARG A 201 1.23 17.17 -6.23
CA ARG A 201 0.56 18.43 -5.89
C ARG A 201 1.59 19.47 -5.44
N ILE A 202 1.28 20.74 -5.55
CA ILE A 202 2.09 21.83 -5.00
C ILE A 202 1.68 22.03 -3.53
N PRO A 203 2.61 21.94 -2.55
CA PRO A 203 2.32 22.29 -1.16
C PRO A 203 1.90 23.74 -1.00
N ASP A 204 0.99 24.03 -0.07
CA ASP A 204 0.50 25.38 0.21
C ASP A 204 1.63 26.36 0.56
N VAL A 205 2.68 25.87 1.25
CA VAL A 205 3.89 26.64 1.60
C VAL A 205 4.67 27.16 0.39
N LEU A 206 4.50 26.55 -0.79
CA LEU A 206 5.08 27.03 -2.05
C LEU A 206 4.03 27.76 -2.89
N LEU A 207 2.80 27.23 -2.95
CA LEU A 207 1.73 27.78 -3.79
C LEU A 207 1.31 29.19 -3.36
N PHE A 208 1.19 29.42 -2.06
CA PHE A 208 0.70 30.67 -1.47
C PHE A 208 1.81 31.45 -0.77
N ASN A 209 3.06 31.18 -1.11
CA ASN A 209 4.21 31.88 -0.52
C ASN A 209 4.20 33.37 -0.89
N GLU A 210 4.31 34.25 0.09
CA GLU A 210 4.35 35.70 -0.14
C GLU A 210 5.54 36.11 -1.01
N ASN A 211 6.67 35.42 -0.85
CA ASN A 211 7.86 35.66 -1.66
C ASN A 211 7.61 35.24 -3.12
N ARG A 212 7.54 36.25 -3.98
CA ARG A 212 7.32 36.07 -5.41
C ARG A 212 8.42 35.26 -6.10
N GLU A 213 9.67 35.40 -5.65
CA GLU A 213 10.81 34.67 -6.20
C GLU A 213 10.73 33.16 -5.93
N VAL A 214 10.15 32.76 -4.79
CA VAL A 214 9.89 31.34 -4.49
C VAL A 214 8.87 30.77 -5.48
N ARG A 215 7.78 31.50 -5.73
CA ARG A 215 6.75 31.09 -6.71
C ARG A 215 7.29 31.05 -8.13
N LEU A 216 8.13 32.01 -8.53
CA LEU A 216 8.82 32.01 -9.82
C LEU A 216 9.82 30.87 -9.95
N GLY A 217 10.62 30.59 -8.92
CA GLY A 217 11.56 29.47 -8.90
C GLY A 217 10.84 28.15 -9.09
N LEU A 218 9.75 27.91 -8.35
CA LEU A 218 8.90 26.74 -8.50
C LEU A 218 8.40 26.59 -9.95
N LEU A 219 7.87 27.68 -10.51
CA LEU A 219 7.36 27.70 -11.87
C LEU A 219 8.46 27.44 -12.90
N ARG A 220 9.66 28.01 -12.73
CA ARG A 220 10.84 27.75 -13.56
C ARG A 220 11.16 26.25 -13.60
N GLY A 221 11.21 25.60 -12.44
CA GLY A 221 11.53 24.17 -12.36
C GLY A 221 10.47 23.28 -13.02
N LEU A 222 9.19 23.62 -12.87
CA LEU A 222 8.09 22.92 -13.54
C LEU A 222 8.17 23.06 -15.07
N VAL A 223 8.47 24.27 -15.56
CA VAL A 223 8.60 24.54 -17.00
C VAL A 223 9.84 23.89 -17.61
N GLU A 224 10.93 23.74 -16.86
CA GLU A 224 12.15 23.10 -17.33
C GLU A 224 12.09 21.58 -17.40
N GLY A 225 11.33 20.91 -16.53
CA GLY A 225 11.14 19.46 -16.59
C GLY A 225 10.07 19.08 -17.61
N ASP A 226 8.80 19.12 -17.20
CA ASP A 226 7.65 18.67 -18.01
C ASP A 226 7.05 19.76 -18.92
N GLY A 227 7.67 20.94 -18.98
CA GLY A 227 7.20 22.06 -19.78
C GLY A 227 7.62 21.97 -21.25
N TYR A 228 6.74 22.41 -22.13
CA TYR A 228 7.00 22.56 -23.56
C TYR A 228 6.80 24.01 -23.99
N ILE A 229 7.84 24.60 -24.58
CA ILE A 229 7.83 25.97 -25.08
C ILE A 229 7.78 25.92 -26.60
N ARG A 230 6.65 26.29 -27.17
CA ARG A 230 6.51 26.42 -28.63
C ARG A 230 7.14 27.74 -29.09
N ARG A 231 8.15 27.64 -29.96
CA ARG A 231 8.84 28.78 -30.59
C ARG A 231 8.72 28.69 -32.11
N ASP A 232 7.53 28.96 -32.61
CA ASP A 232 7.22 28.88 -34.04
C ASP A 232 7.17 30.29 -34.64
N ASN A 233 7.82 30.47 -35.80
CA ASN A 233 7.80 31.72 -36.56
C ASN A 233 6.64 31.76 -37.58
N SER A 234 5.89 30.65 -37.73
CA SER A 234 4.72 30.56 -38.60
C SER A 234 3.45 31.16 -37.98
N SER A 235 2.36 31.26 -38.76
CA SER A 235 1.09 31.93 -38.42
C SER A 235 0.26 31.37 -37.25
N ARG A 236 0.83 30.48 -36.42
CA ARG A 236 0.19 29.84 -35.26
C ARG A 236 0.64 30.52 -33.95
N ALA A 237 -0.21 30.49 -32.92
CA ALA A 237 0.11 31.14 -31.64
C ALA A 237 1.20 30.38 -30.85
N ASN A 238 2.16 31.12 -30.30
CA ASN A 238 3.15 30.60 -29.36
C ASN A 238 2.54 30.40 -27.97
N TYR A 239 3.03 29.38 -27.26
CA TYR A 239 2.57 29.03 -25.92
C TYR A 239 3.63 28.29 -25.11
N VAL A 240 3.50 28.38 -23.79
CA VAL A 240 4.11 27.44 -22.83
C VAL A 240 3.02 26.48 -22.41
N SER A 241 3.29 25.18 -22.43
CA SER A 241 2.37 24.15 -21.96
C SER A 241 3.04 23.25 -20.93
N TYR A 242 2.34 22.92 -19.86
CA TYR A 242 2.73 21.90 -18.89
C TYR A 242 1.70 20.78 -18.90
N THR A 243 2.15 19.52 -19.03
CA THR A 243 1.26 18.36 -19.16
C THR A 243 1.35 17.49 -17.92
N THR A 244 0.20 17.11 -17.35
CA THR A 244 0.15 16.22 -16.18
C THR A 244 -1.08 15.31 -16.19
N VAL A 245 -1.00 14.20 -15.44
CA VAL A 245 -2.12 13.31 -15.15
C VAL A 245 -2.78 13.61 -13.79
N SER A 246 -2.21 14.51 -12.99
CA SER A 246 -2.78 14.97 -11.72
C SER A 246 -3.74 16.15 -11.95
N PRO A 247 -5.06 16.00 -11.73
CA PRO A 247 -6.00 17.11 -11.84
C PRO A 247 -5.72 18.20 -10.79
N THR A 248 -5.28 17.81 -9.59
CA THR A 248 -4.91 18.72 -8.50
C THR A 248 -3.73 19.60 -8.90
N LEU A 249 -2.67 19.00 -9.44
CA LEU A 249 -1.49 19.76 -9.90
C LEU A 249 -1.84 20.71 -11.03
N ALA A 250 -2.66 20.28 -12.00
CA ALA A 250 -3.09 21.14 -13.11
C ALA A 250 -3.85 22.37 -12.60
N TYR A 251 -4.75 22.19 -11.65
CA TYR A 251 -5.50 23.27 -11.03
C TYR A 251 -4.61 24.20 -10.19
N GLN A 252 -3.74 23.63 -9.34
CA GLN A 252 -2.81 24.40 -8.53
C GLN A 252 -1.82 25.20 -9.38
N LEU A 253 -1.37 24.66 -10.52
CA LEU A 253 -0.52 25.40 -11.46
C LEU A 253 -1.28 26.58 -12.08
N GLN A 254 -2.56 26.44 -12.40
CA GLN A 254 -3.39 27.56 -12.85
C GLN A 254 -3.53 28.64 -11.77
N LEU A 255 -3.69 28.25 -10.49
CA LEU A 255 -3.71 29.18 -9.36
C LEU A 255 -2.36 29.87 -9.16
N LEU A 256 -1.25 29.13 -9.24
CA LEU A 256 0.11 29.66 -9.15
C LEU A 256 0.33 30.74 -10.22
N LEU A 257 0.01 30.42 -11.48
CA LEU A 257 0.11 31.34 -12.61
C LEU A 257 -0.78 32.57 -12.39
N GLY A 258 -2.03 32.38 -11.97
CA GLY A 258 -2.94 33.48 -11.64
C GLY A 258 -2.39 34.40 -10.54
N SER A 259 -1.79 33.82 -9.48
CA SER A 259 -1.19 34.56 -8.36
C SER A 259 0.04 35.37 -8.77
N LEU A 260 0.66 35.03 -9.89
CA LEU A 260 1.79 35.74 -10.51
C LEU A 260 1.34 36.75 -11.56
N GLY A 261 0.04 36.84 -11.86
CA GLY A 261 -0.55 37.71 -12.88
C GLY A 261 -0.65 37.07 -14.27
N TYR A 262 -0.31 35.79 -14.41
CA TYR A 262 -0.30 35.08 -15.69
C TYR A 262 -1.61 34.36 -15.96
N VAL A 263 -2.22 34.70 -17.10
CA VAL A 263 -3.46 34.06 -17.52
C VAL A 263 -3.15 32.73 -18.21
N SER A 264 -3.73 31.66 -17.67
CA SER A 264 -3.57 30.30 -18.19
C SER A 264 -4.91 29.62 -18.45
N SER A 265 -4.87 28.56 -19.25
CA SER A 265 -6.03 27.73 -19.57
C SER A 265 -5.69 26.25 -19.45
N ILE A 266 -6.60 25.45 -18.90
CA ILE A 266 -6.46 23.99 -18.81
C ILE A 266 -7.29 23.35 -19.91
N SER A 267 -6.67 22.42 -20.65
CA SER A 267 -7.37 21.52 -21.57
C SER A 267 -7.26 20.08 -21.08
N ARG A 268 -8.35 19.32 -21.26
CA ARG A 268 -8.44 17.91 -20.89
C ARG A 268 -8.55 17.07 -22.16
N SER A 269 -7.68 16.07 -22.28
CA SER A 269 -7.74 15.09 -23.37
C SER A 269 -7.69 13.66 -22.82
N VAL A 270 -8.20 12.70 -23.60
CA VAL A 270 -8.11 11.27 -23.30
C VAL A 270 -7.50 10.61 -24.53
N ARG A 271 -6.34 9.96 -24.40
CA ARG A 271 -5.70 9.28 -25.53
C ARG A 271 -6.52 8.03 -25.89
N LYS A 272 -7.04 7.98 -27.13
CA LYS A 272 -7.85 6.85 -27.64
C LYS A 272 -7.00 5.70 -28.23
N SER A 273 -5.72 5.91 -28.56
CA SER A 273 -4.79 4.86 -29.07
C SER A 273 -3.29 5.21 -28.81
N GLY A 274 -2.39 4.21 -28.87
CA GLY A 274 -0.92 4.34 -28.66
C GLY A 274 -0.33 3.42 -27.56
N ILE A 275 1.01 3.31 -27.49
CA ILE A 275 1.74 2.57 -26.43
C ILE A 275 1.64 3.36 -25.11
N GLY A 276 1.26 2.69 -24.01
CA GLY A 276 0.98 3.32 -22.71
C GLY A 276 -0.49 3.71 -22.47
N LYS A 277 -1.44 2.86 -22.91
CA LYS A 277 -2.89 3.09 -22.76
C LYS A 277 -3.30 3.21 -21.29
N SER A 278 -3.48 4.44 -20.83
CA SER A 278 -4.25 4.77 -19.65
C SER A 278 -5.55 5.43 -20.11
N ARG A 279 -6.70 4.93 -19.66
CA ARG A 279 -8.00 5.63 -19.79
C ARG A 279 -8.04 6.93 -18.98
N LYS A 280 -7.00 7.24 -18.20
CA LYS A 280 -6.96 8.43 -17.35
C LYS A 280 -6.82 9.70 -18.20
N PRO A 281 -7.54 10.77 -17.84
CA PRO A 281 -7.43 12.05 -18.51
C PRO A 281 -6.03 12.65 -18.36
N ILE A 282 -5.57 13.32 -19.41
CA ILE A 282 -4.37 14.15 -19.42
C ILE A 282 -4.82 15.61 -19.39
N TYR A 283 -4.20 16.39 -18.52
CA TYR A 283 -4.43 17.82 -18.35
C TYR A 283 -3.22 18.59 -18.90
N GLU A 284 -3.49 19.56 -19.75
CA GLU A 284 -2.47 20.43 -20.34
C GLU A 284 -2.79 21.88 -19.97
N VAL A 285 -1.93 22.49 -19.16
CA VAL A 285 -2.02 23.89 -18.73
C VAL A 285 -1.25 24.74 -19.73
N LYS A 286 -1.94 25.63 -20.46
CA LYS A 286 -1.37 26.49 -21.51
C LYS A 286 -1.38 27.95 -21.11
N ILE A 287 -0.24 28.60 -21.35
CA ILE A 287 -0.03 30.03 -21.21
C ILE A 287 0.27 30.56 -22.61
N SER A 288 -0.53 31.54 -23.06
CA SER A 288 -0.49 32.05 -24.43
C SER A 288 -0.81 33.54 -24.45
N GLY A 289 -0.58 34.17 -25.60
CA GLY A 289 -0.82 35.60 -25.77
C GLY A 289 0.19 36.46 -25.00
N ARG A 290 -0.26 37.56 -24.38
CA ARG A 290 0.63 38.51 -23.68
C ARG A 290 1.40 37.84 -22.53
N SER A 291 0.70 37.06 -21.70
CA SER A 291 1.29 36.32 -20.57
C SER A 291 2.39 35.33 -20.98
N TYR A 292 2.40 34.84 -22.23
CA TYR A 292 3.49 33.98 -22.72
C TYR A 292 4.81 34.74 -22.79
N TYR A 293 4.80 35.94 -23.37
CA TYR A 293 6.00 36.73 -23.57
C TYR A 293 6.53 37.27 -22.24
N GLU A 294 5.63 37.82 -21.42
CA GLU A 294 5.97 38.34 -20.07
C GLU A 294 6.54 37.23 -19.19
N LEU A 295 5.95 36.03 -19.21
CA LEU A 295 6.46 34.91 -18.43
C LEU A 295 7.84 34.45 -18.90
N LEU A 296 8.09 34.36 -20.22
CA LEU A 296 9.41 33.95 -20.70
C LEU A 296 10.49 34.96 -20.32
N GLU A 297 10.19 36.26 -20.45
CA GLU A 297 11.08 37.33 -20.04
C GLU A 297 11.40 37.24 -18.55
N GLU A 298 10.37 37.12 -17.72
CA GLU A 298 10.51 37.05 -16.27
C GLU A 298 11.22 35.79 -15.78
N LEU A 299 10.98 34.65 -16.43
CA LEU A 299 11.72 33.43 -16.12
C LEU A 299 13.17 33.50 -16.60
N GLY A 300 13.58 34.50 -17.40
CA GLY A 300 14.91 34.54 -18.01
C GLY A 300 15.09 33.47 -19.10
N LEU A 301 14.04 33.21 -19.88
CA LEU A 301 14.03 32.30 -21.02
C LEU A 301 14.07 33.08 -22.34
N LYS A 302 14.67 32.48 -23.38
CA LYS A 302 14.73 33.12 -24.70
C LYS A 302 13.33 33.41 -25.24
N VAL A 303 13.02 34.70 -25.41
CA VAL A 303 11.76 35.22 -25.93
C VAL A 303 11.84 35.30 -27.47
N PRO A 304 10.96 34.61 -28.22
CA PRO A 304 10.89 34.77 -29.67
C PRO A 304 10.23 36.11 -30.06
N PRO A 305 10.36 36.58 -31.32
CA PRO A 305 9.65 37.76 -31.81
C PRO A 305 8.13 37.68 -31.56
N LYS A 306 7.49 38.84 -31.37
CA LYS A 306 6.03 38.91 -31.21
C LYS A 306 5.36 38.49 -32.51
N GLY A 307 4.55 37.43 -32.47
CA GLY A 307 3.79 36.95 -33.63
C GLY A 307 2.47 37.72 -33.80
N ASN A 308 1.85 37.59 -34.98
CA ASN A 308 0.63 38.33 -35.36
C ASN A 308 -0.68 37.84 -34.70
N ARG A 309 -0.65 36.76 -33.90
CA ARG A 309 -1.85 36.19 -33.26
C ARG A 309 -1.59 35.92 -31.78
N THR A 310 -2.37 36.58 -30.93
CA THR A 310 -2.48 36.27 -29.50
C THR A 310 -3.92 35.89 -29.21
N TYR A 311 -4.14 34.72 -28.60
CA TYR A 311 -5.45 34.37 -28.07
C TYR A 311 -5.26 33.89 -26.64
N ASN A 312 -5.90 34.55 -25.68
CA ASN A 312 -6.15 33.97 -24.37
C ASN A 312 -7.65 33.90 -24.19
N VAL A 313 -8.11 32.80 -23.62
CA VAL A 313 -9.53 32.50 -23.50
C VAL A 313 -10.10 33.00 -22.17
N ASN A 314 -9.23 33.16 -21.18
CA ASN A 314 -9.56 33.61 -19.83
C ASN A 314 -9.06 35.05 -19.62
N THR A 315 -9.48 35.68 -18.53
CA THR A 315 -9.06 37.04 -18.15
C THR A 315 -8.96 37.13 -16.64
N ILE A 316 -7.98 37.89 -16.13
CA ILE A 316 -7.89 38.22 -14.71
C ILE A 316 -8.54 39.60 -14.51
N TRP A 317 -9.46 39.68 -13.56
CA TRP A 317 -10.13 40.93 -13.18
C TRP A 317 -10.29 40.98 -11.65
N ASN A 318 -9.78 42.03 -11.02
CA ASN A 318 -9.87 42.27 -9.57
C ASN A 318 -9.48 41.07 -8.68
N GLY A 319 -8.44 40.31 -9.06
CA GLY A 319 -8.02 39.13 -8.31
C GLY A 319 -8.84 37.86 -8.56
N TYR A 320 -9.69 37.86 -9.60
CA TYR A 320 -10.47 36.71 -10.03
C TYR A 320 -10.07 36.29 -11.44
N LEU A 321 -9.96 34.97 -11.66
CA LEU A 321 -9.88 34.38 -12.98
C LEU A 321 -11.30 34.17 -13.52
N LEU A 322 -11.63 34.88 -14.59
CA LEU A 322 -12.93 34.77 -15.25
C LEU A 322 -12.91 33.62 -16.24
N VAL A 323 -13.71 32.58 -15.98
CA VAL A 323 -13.82 31.39 -16.83
C VAL A 323 -15.25 31.23 -17.38
N LYS A 324 -15.38 31.10 -18.71
CA LYS A 324 -16.71 30.98 -19.36
C LYS A 324 -17.32 29.61 -19.08
N VAL A 325 -18.50 29.54 -18.45
CA VAL A 325 -19.25 28.30 -18.27
C VAL A 325 -19.70 27.76 -19.64
N ARG A 326 -19.47 26.46 -19.89
CA ARG A 326 -19.87 25.77 -21.14
C ARG A 326 -21.13 24.93 -20.93
N SER A 327 -21.15 24.16 -19.85
CA SER A 327 -22.28 23.32 -19.45
C SER A 327 -22.23 23.09 -17.94
N VAL A 328 -23.39 22.80 -17.37
CA VAL A 328 -23.54 22.23 -16.03
C VAL A 328 -24.24 20.89 -16.23
N GLU A 329 -23.54 19.79 -15.94
CA GLU A 329 -24.02 18.44 -16.22
C GLU A 329 -24.29 17.67 -14.94
N GLU A 330 -25.15 16.66 -15.01
CA GLU A 330 -25.35 15.71 -13.91
C GLU A 330 -24.36 14.55 -14.01
N GLU A 331 -23.72 14.22 -12.89
CA GLU A 331 -22.85 13.05 -12.76
C GLU A 331 -23.32 12.22 -11.57
N PHE A 332 -23.50 10.91 -11.82
CA PHE A 332 -23.71 9.94 -10.76
C PHE A 332 -22.45 9.86 -9.90
N TYR A 333 -22.61 10.03 -8.59
CA TYR A 333 -21.51 10.01 -7.64
C TYR A 333 -21.74 8.88 -6.64
N GLU A 334 -20.74 8.02 -6.50
CA GLU A 334 -20.68 6.95 -5.50
C GLU A 334 -19.42 7.20 -4.67
N GLY A 335 -19.60 7.56 -3.41
CA GLY A 335 -18.53 7.93 -2.49
C GLY A 335 -19.12 8.56 -1.23
N ASP A 336 -18.32 8.65 -0.17
CA ASP A 336 -18.77 9.21 1.09
C ASP A 336 -19.07 10.71 0.91
N VAL A 337 -20.35 11.06 1.07
CA VAL A 337 -20.79 12.45 1.18
C VAL A 337 -20.89 12.75 2.66
N TYR A 338 -19.98 13.58 3.16
CA TYR A 338 -20.03 14.03 4.55
C TYR A 338 -21.08 15.13 4.66
N ASN A 339 -22.28 14.75 5.10
CA ASN A 339 -23.28 15.70 5.55
C ASN A 339 -22.92 16.12 6.99
N LEU A 340 -22.87 17.42 7.28
CA LEU A 340 -22.70 17.92 8.64
C LEU A 340 -24.07 18.29 9.20
N GLU A 341 -24.92 17.29 9.43
CA GLU A 341 -26.14 17.37 10.25
C GLU A 341 -26.70 15.97 10.54
N VAL A 342 -27.20 15.77 11.76
CA VAL A 342 -28.12 14.68 12.18
C VAL A 342 -28.98 15.18 13.34
N GLU A 343 -30.27 14.83 13.33
CA GLU A 343 -31.18 15.03 14.47
C GLU A 343 -31.47 13.74 15.27
N ASP A 344 -31.14 12.54 14.76
CA ASP A 344 -31.31 11.26 15.48
C ASP A 344 -30.41 10.11 14.94
N ASP A 345 -30.41 8.97 15.66
CA ASP A 345 -29.50 7.82 15.54
C ASP A 345 -29.93 6.77 14.48
N GLU A 346 -28.99 6.34 13.62
CA GLU A 346 -29.19 5.17 12.75
C GLU A 346 -28.04 4.16 12.86
N SER A 347 -28.38 2.95 13.31
CA SER A 347 -27.49 1.79 13.35
C SER A 347 -27.68 0.92 12.11
N TYR A 348 -26.70 0.91 11.21
CA TYR A 348 -26.54 -0.08 10.15
C TYR A 348 -25.25 -0.88 10.36
N SER A 349 -25.36 -2.21 10.30
CA SER A 349 -24.20 -3.09 10.24
C SER A 349 -23.87 -3.39 8.78
N VAL A 350 -22.82 -2.75 8.26
CA VAL A 350 -22.27 -3.04 6.94
C VAL A 350 -20.89 -3.68 7.11
N GLY A 351 -20.68 -4.87 6.51
CA GLY A 351 -19.33 -5.36 6.21
C GLY A 351 -18.84 -6.67 6.85
N PHE A 352 -19.62 -7.39 7.65
CA PHE A 352 -19.09 -8.54 8.42
C PHE A 352 -19.65 -9.95 8.10
N ILE A 353 -20.14 -10.21 6.88
CA ILE A 353 -20.51 -11.58 6.47
C ILE A 353 -19.77 -11.93 5.18
N VAL A 354 -18.48 -12.27 5.33
CA VAL A 354 -17.68 -12.87 4.26
C VAL A 354 -17.74 -14.39 4.36
N HIS A 355 -17.54 -15.02 3.21
CA HIS A 355 -17.52 -16.44 2.86
C HIS A 355 -16.75 -17.43 3.77
N ASN A 356 -16.07 -16.96 4.84
CA ASN A 356 -15.47 -17.80 5.90
C ASN A 356 -16.39 -18.01 7.13
N SER A 357 -17.69 -17.78 6.99
CA SER A 357 -18.66 -17.87 8.08
C SER A 357 -18.98 -19.31 8.54
N ALA A 358 -18.30 -20.35 8.02
CA ALA A 358 -18.40 -21.70 8.56
C ALA A 358 -18.00 -21.78 10.05
N GLY A 359 -17.17 -20.85 10.54
CA GLY A 359 -16.70 -20.83 11.93
C GLY A 359 -17.66 -20.23 12.97
N VAL A 360 -18.68 -19.46 12.56
CA VAL A 360 -19.62 -18.82 13.50
C VAL A 360 -21.05 -18.90 12.99
N ASN A 361 -21.94 -19.50 13.79
CA ASN A 361 -23.37 -19.60 13.50
C ASN A 361 -24.08 -18.27 13.79
N LEU A 362 -23.96 -17.31 12.87
CA LEU A 362 -24.61 -15.99 12.95
C LEU A 362 -25.71 -15.89 11.87
N PRO A 363 -26.95 -16.33 12.15
CA PRO A 363 -28.09 -16.04 11.30
C PRO A 363 -28.50 -14.57 11.43
N SER A 364 -29.10 -14.02 10.38
CA SER A 364 -29.58 -12.63 10.33
C SER A 364 -30.94 -12.58 9.64
N PHE A 365 -31.81 -11.62 9.96
CA PHE A 365 -33.12 -11.52 9.29
C PHE A 365 -32.97 -11.43 7.77
N ARG A 366 -32.06 -10.58 7.29
CA ARG A 366 -31.82 -10.31 5.88
C ARG A 366 -30.35 -10.50 5.51
N VAL A 367 -30.09 -11.29 4.46
CA VAL A 367 -28.76 -11.47 3.86
C VAL A 367 -28.73 -10.79 2.50
N ILE A 368 -27.74 -9.91 2.29
CA ILE A 368 -27.54 -9.21 1.02
C ILE A 368 -26.24 -9.71 0.38
N ILE A 369 -26.38 -10.41 -0.75
CA ILE A 369 -25.27 -10.91 -1.54
C ILE A 369 -24.91 -9.83 -2.55
N ARG A 370 -23.93 -9.00 -2.19
CA ARG A 370 -23.57 -7.79 -2.94
C ARG A 370 -22.94 -8.09 -4.30
N ASP A 371 -22.10 -9.13 -4.36
CA ASP A 371 -21.32 -9.49 -5.53
C ASP A 371 -21.44 -11.01 -5.78
N THR A 372 -21.70 -11.41 -7.02
CA THR A 372 -21.84 -12.82 -7.44
C THR A 372 -20.60 -13.35 -8.16
N LYS A 373 -19.53 -12.56 -8.18
CA LYS A 373 -18.25 -12.87 -8.81
C LYS A 373 -17.12 -12.61 -7.82
N ARG A 374 -16.09 -13.45 -7.88
CA ARG A 374 -14.84 -13.26 -7.13
C ARG A 374 -13.64 -13.38 -8.05
N TYR A 375 -12.55 -12.75 -7.65
CA TYR A 375 -11.28 -12.93 -8.35
C TYR A 375 -10.65 -14.26 -7.95
N ALA A 376 -10.36 -15.12 -8.93
CA ALA A 376 -9.65 -16.38 -8.77
C ALA A 376 -8.37 -16.37 -9.63
N GLY A 377 -7.56 -17.42 -9.56
CA GLY A 377 -6.21 -17.46 -10.15
C GLY A 377 -6.11 -17.03 -11.62
N PHE A 378 -7.14 -17.28 -12.43
CA PHE A 378 -7.17 -16.94 -13.86
C PHE A 378 -8.04 -15.71 -14.20
N GLY A 379 -8.65 -15.05 -13.21
CA GLY A 379 -9.48 -13.88 -13.39
C GLY A 379 -10.79 -13.91 -12.61
N TRP A 380 -11.74 -13.05 -13.02
CA TRP A 380 -13.07 -13.02 -12.42
C TRP A 380 -13.85 -14.28 -12.78
N THR A 381 -14.28 -15.02 -11.76
CA THR A 381 -15.16 -16.18 -11.89
C THR A 381 -16.44 -15.93 -11.12
N ASP A 382 -17.52 -16.56 -11.56
CA ASP A 382 -18.74 -16.65 -10.77
C ASP A 382 -18.46 -17.40 -9.46
N ILE A 383 -19.09 -16.95 -8.38
CA ILE A 383 -19.12 -17.67 -7.11
C ILE A 383 -19.95 -18.95 -7.31
N PRO A 384 -19.51 -20.12 -6.82
CA PRO A 384 -20.28 -21.36 -6.93
C PRO A 384 -21.70 -21.24 -6.37
N VAL A 385 -22.67 -21.90 -7.03
CA VAL A 385 -24.07 -21.94 -6.60
C VAL A 385 -24.20 -22.46 -5.18
N LEU A 386 -23.42 -23.48 -4.81
CA LEU A 386 -23.39 -24.00 -3.45
C LEU A 386 -23.05 -22.92 -2.41
N GLU A 387 -22.06 -22.07 -2.69
CA GLU A 387 -21.63 -21.01 -1.76
C GLU A 387 -22.68 -19.91 -1.65
N ILE A 388 -23.29 -19.51 -2.77
CA ILE A 388 -24.38 -18.52 -2.78
C ILE A 388 -25.57 -19.04 -1.98
N GLN A 389 -25.95 -20.31 -2.17
CA GLN A 389 -27.03 -20.93 -1.40
C GLN A 389 -26.69 -21.05 0.10
N GLN A 390 -25.44 -21.33 0.46
CA GLN A 390 -25.00 -21.28 1.87
C GLN A 390 -25.11 -19.88 2.47
N MET A 391 -24.83 -18.81 1.71
CA MET A 391 -25.04 -17.44 2.16
C MET A 391 -26.53 -17.16 2.37
N MET A 392 -27.38 -17.51 1.39
CA MET A 392 -28.84 -17.34 1.50
C MET A 392 -29.41 -18.12 2.69
N GLY A 393 -28.89 -19.30 2.99
CA GLY A 393 -29.29 -20.12 4.13
C GLY A 393 -29.02 -19.51 5.51
N ARG A 394 -28.33 -18.36 5.59
CA ARG A 394 -28.16 -17.59 6.83
C ARG A 394 -29.27 -16.56 7.08
N ALA A 395 -30.19 -16.41 6.12
CA ALA A 395 -31.35 -15.54 6.26
C ALA A 395 -32.43 -16.18 7.14
N GLY A 396 -32.94 -15.40 8.10
CA GLY A 396 -33.90 -15.83 9.12
C GLY A 396 -33.23 -16.34 10.40
N ARG A 397 -33.41 -15.62 11.50
CA ARG A 397 -32.99 -16.07 12.84
C ARG A 397 -34.06 -16.98 13.42
N PRO A 398 -33.78 -18.28 13.70
CA PRO A 398 -34.81 -19.24 14.12
C PRO A 398 -35.65 -18.82 15.33
N LYS A 399 -35.08 -18.03 16.26
CA LYS A 399 -35.77 -17.57 17.47
C LYS A 399 -36.62 -16.31 17.26
N TYR A 400 -36.29 -15.46 16.28
CA TYR A 400 -36.83 -14.09 16.20
C TYR A 400 -37.67 -13.84 14.95
N ASP A 401 -37.35 -14.51 13.84
CA ASP A 401 -37.91 -14.17 12.53
C ASP A 401 -38.83 -15.29 12.03
N LYS A 402 -40.03 -14.94 11.56
CA LYS A 402 -40.97 -15.89 10.93
C LYS A 402 -40.62 -16.19 9.46
N VAL A 403 -39.80 -15.33 8.85
CA VAL A 403 -39.33 -15.41 7.47
C VAL A 403 -37.92 -14.85 7.41
N GLY A 404 -37.08 -15.38 6.53
CA GLY A 404 -35.76 -14.83 6.21
C GLY A 404 -35.73 -14.31 4.78
N GLU A 405 -35.04 -13.20 4.56
CA GLU A 405 -34.91 -12.58 3.24
C GLU A 405 -33.47 -12.67 2.72
N ALA A 406 -33.28 -13.26 1.53
CA ALA A 406 -31.99 -13.29 0.86
C ALA A 406 -32.07 -12.55 -0.48
N ILE A 407 -31.21 -11.55 -0.66
CA ILE A 407 -31.25 -10.64 -1.80
C ILE A 407 -29.92 -10.70 -2.53
N ILE A 408 -29.94 -11.04 -3.82
CA ILE A 408 -28.77 -10.97 -4.70
C ILE A 408 -28.80 -9.64 -5.45
N VAL A 409 -27.71 -8.86 -5.36
CA VAL A 409 -27.61 -7.56 -6.04
C VAL A 409 -27.00 -7.73 -7.43
N ALA A 410 -27.77 -7.43 -8.47
CA ALA A 410 -27.28 -7.39 -9.85
C ALA A 410 -26.72 -5.99 -10.17
N ARG A 411 -25.42 -5.86 -10.49
CA ARG A 411 -24.83 -4.58 -10.95
C ARG A 411 -24.73 -4.52 -12.47
N THR A 412 -24.12 -5.55 -13.06
CA THR A 412 -23.81 -5.62 -14.50
C THR A 412 -24.45 -6.85 -15.16
N GLU A 413 -24.81 -7.82 -14.34
CA GLU A 413 -25.45 -9.08 -14.69
C GLU A 413 -26.95 -8.87 -14.93
N GLU A 414 -27.52 -9.67 -15.83
CA GLU A 414 -28.97 -9.69 -16.02
C GLU A 414 -29.66 -10.37 -14.82
N PRO A 415 -30.65 -9.73 -14.17
CA PRO A 415 -31.32 -10.31 -13.00
C PRO A 415 -31.96 -11.68 -13.26
N ARG A 416 -32.54 -11.88 -14.45
CA ARG A 416 -33.13 -13.17 -14.86
C ARG A 416 -32.11 -14.30 -14.87
N ARG A 417 -30.91 -14.04 -15.40
CA ARG A 417 -29.82 -15.02 -15.42
C ARG A 417 -29.33 -15.39 -14.02
N LEU A 418 -29.28 -14.42 -13.10
CA LEU A 418 -28.92 -14.69 -11.70
C LEU A 418 -29.99 -15.52 -10.99
N MET A 419 -31.26 -15.21 -11.24
CA MET A 419 -32.42 -15.96 -10.72
C MET A 419 -32.37 -17.42 -11.20
N GLU A 420 -32.19 -17.63 -12.50
CA GLU A 420 -32.08 -18.98 -13.09
C GLU A 420 -30.87 -19.74 -12.54
N LYS A 421 -29.71 -19.09 -12.41
CA LYS A 421 -28.48 -19.76 -11.97
C LYS A 421 -28.46 -20.07 -10.47
N TYR A 422 -28.81 -19.12 -9.61
CA TYR A 422 -28.57 -19.23 -8.17
C TYR A 422 -29.81 -19.63 -7.37
N ILE A 423 -31.01 -19.24 -7.81
CA ILE A 423 -32.26 -19.52 -7.09
C ILE A 423 -32.93 -20.77 -7.65
N HIS A 424 -33.09 -20.87 -8.98
CA HIS A 424 -33.67 -22.06 -9.61
C HIS A 424 -32.62 -23.13 -9.95
N GLY A 425 -31.35 -22.77 -10.02
CA GLY A 425 -30.26 -23.66 -10.32
C GLY A 425 -29.93 -24.60 -9.16
N LYS A 426 -29.41 -25.78 -9.50
CA LYS A 426 -28.91 -26.74 -8.52
C LYS A 426 -27.43 -26.47 -8.21
N PRO A 427 -26.97 -26.73 -6.97
CA PRO A 427 -25.55 -26.74 -6.65
C PRO A 427 -24.73 -27.58 -7.62
N GLU A 428 -23.49 -27.16 -7.85
CA GLU A 428 -22.54 -27.92 -8.65
C GLU A 428 -22.32 -29.31 -8.04
N LYS A 429 -22.04 -30.29 -8.92
CA LYS A 429 -21.59 -31.60 -8.46
C LYS A 429 -20.23 -31.44 -7.78
N LEU A 430 -20.04 -32.14 -6.67
CA LEU A 430 -18.73 -32.23 -6.02
C LEU A 430 -17.82 -33.10 -6.87
N PHE A 431 -16.58 -32.67 -7.08
CA PHE A 431 -15.54 -33.46 -7.73
C PHE A 431 -14.39 -33.70 -6.76
N SER A 432 -13.82 -34.90 -6.78
CA SER A 432 -12.64 -35.22 -5.97
C SER A 432 -11.46 -34.34 -6.35
N MET A 433 -10.84 -33.70 -5.36
CA MET A 433 -9.65 -32.86 -5.51
C MET A 433 -8.34 -33.65 -5.25
N LEU A 434 -8.42 -34.99 -5.13
CA LEU A 434 -7.27 -35.86 -4.81
C LEU A 434 -6.10 -35.69 -5.78
N ALA A 435 -6.35 -35.33 -7.04
CA ALA A 435 -5.32 -35.12 -8.06
C ALA A 435 -4.51 -33.82 -7.91
N ASN A 436 -4.78 -32.99 -6.88
CA ASN A 436 -3.95 -31.84 -6.51
C ASN A 436 -2.59 -32.34 -6.00
N GLU A 437 -1.52 -31.97 -6.69
CA GLU A 437 -0.18 -32.52 -6.48
C GLU A 437 0.38 -32.31 -5.07
N GLN A 438 0.13 -31.15 -4.45
CA GLN A 438 0.63 -30.85 -3.10
C GLN A 438 0.01 -31.81 -2.06
N ALA A 439 -1.32 -31.88 -2.05
CA ALA A 439 -2.05 -32.79 -1.17
C ALA A 439 -1.69 -34.24 -1.48
N PHE A 440 -1.57 -34.59 -2.77
CA PHE A 440 -1.31 -35.94 -3.21
C PHE A 440 0.05 -36.47 -2.75
N ARG A 441 1.14 -35.70 -2.85
CA ARG A 441 2.48 -36.11 -2.37
C ARG A 441 2.49 -36.52 -0.90
N SER A 442 1.91 -35.67 -0.07
CA SER A 442 1.84 -35.89 1.38
C SER A 442 1.02 -37.14 1.72
N GLN A 443 -0.09 -37.38 1.01
CA GLN A 443 -0.91 -38.57 1.21
C GLN A 443 -0.20 -39.85 0.77
N ILE A 444 0.51 -39.85 -0.37
CA ILE A 444 1.28 -41.02 -0.82
C ILE A 444 2.37 -41.38 0.21
N LEU A 445 3.12 -40.39 0.71
CA LEU A 445 4.12 -40.64 1.76
C LEU A 445 3.46 -41.20 3.04
N ALA A 446 2.33 -40.64 3.46
CA ALA A 446 1.60 -41.13 4.62
C ALA A 446 1.12 -42.58 4.45
N LEU A 447 0.64 -42.96 3.25
CA LEU A 447 0.23 -44.33 2.95
C LEU A 447 1.37 -45.34 3.09
N VAL A 448 2.57 -44.99 2.60
CA VAL A 448 3.76 -45.84 2.72
C VAL A 448 4.26 -45.90 4.17
N THR A 449 4.28 -44.76 4.88
CA THR A 449 4.88 -44.66 6.23
C THR A 449 3.98 -45.15 7.35
N ASN A 450 2.69 -44.78 7.33
CA ASN A 450 1.76 -44.98 8.45
C ASN A 450 0.74 -46.10 8.20
N PHE A 451 0.42 -46.38 6.94
CA PHE A 451 -0.63 -47.35 6.56
C PHE A 451 -0.09 -48.63 5.92
N GLY A 452 1.24 -48.76 5.82
CA GLY A 452 1.90 -50.00 5.41
C GLY A 452 1.71 -50.39 3.94
N ILE A 453 1.36 -49.44 3.06
CA ILE A 453 1.33 -49.69 1.61
C ILE A 453 2.76 -49.99 1.14
N GLY A 454 2.98 -51.23 0.77
CA GLY A 454 4.32 -51.77 0.57
C GLY A 454 4.78 -51.87 -0.87
N ASN A 455 3.95 -51.62 -1.88
CA ASN A 455 4.35 -51.66 -3.29
C ASN A 455 3.34 -50.92 -4.18
N PHE A 456 3.67 -50.78 -5.47
CA PHE A 456 2.79 -50.12 -6.44
C PHE A 456 1.42 -50.76 -6.58
N ARG A 457 1.32 -52.09 -6.47
CA ARG A 457 0.04 -52.81 -6.62
C ARG A 457 -0.91 -52.47 -5.48
N GLU A 458 -0.42 -52.50 -4.24
CA GLU A 458 -1.19 -52.11 -3.06
C GLU A 458 -1.60 -50.63 -3.13
N LEU A 459 -0.69 -49.77 -3.60
CA LEU A 459 -0.97 -48.34 -3.76
C LEU A 459 -2.10 -48.09 -4.77
N VAL A 460 -2.03 -48.72 -5.94
CA VAL A 460 -3.07 -48.63 -6.97
C VAL A 460 -4.40 -49.17 -6.45
N SER A 461 -4.39 -50.31 -5.76
CA SER A 461 -5.61 -50.89 -5.16
C SER A 461 -6.27 -49.97 -4.14
N PHE A 462 -5.47 -49.19 -3.38
CA PHE A 462 -6.01 -48.15 -2.50
C PHE A 462 -6.65 -47.02 -3.31
N LEU A 463 -5.98 -46.53 -4.35
CA LEU A 463 -6.47 -45.43 -5.20
C LEU A 463 -7.78 -45.79 -5.91
N GLU A 464 -7.98 -47.04 -6.32
CA GLU A 464 -9.21 -47.56 -6.92
C GLU A 464 -10.44 -47.43 -5.99
N ARG A 465 -10.23 -47.38 -4.68
CA ARG A 465 -11.30 -47.27 -3.66
C ARG A 465 -11.59 -45.82 -3.26
N THR A 466 -10.93 -44.84 -3.88
CA THR A 466 -11.12 -43.43 -3.56
C THR A 466 -12.34 -42.84 -4.27
N PHE A 467 -12.86 -41.72 -3.75
CA PHE A 467 -13.91 -40.96 -4.42
C PHE A 467 -13.49 -40.49 -5.83
N TYR A 468 -12.19 -40.28 -6.06
CA TYR A 468 -11.69 -39.94 -7.41
C TYR A 468 -11.95 -41.08 -8.41
N ALA A 469 -11.57 -42.31 -8.06
CA ALA A 469 -11.76 -43.48 -8.90
C ALA A 469 -13.24 -43.77 -9.13
N HIS A 470 -14.05 -43.68 -8.07
CA HIS A 470 -15.50 -43.85 -8.15
C HIS A 470 -16.17 -42.88 -9.16
N GLN A 471 -15.69 -41.64 -9.27
CA GLN A 471 -16.25 -40.64 -10.18
C GLN A 471 -15.76 -40.75 -11.63
N ARG A 472 -14.50 -41.16 -11.84
CA ARG A 472 -13.85 -41.12 -13.15
C ARG A 472 -13.94 -42.44 -13.91
N GLY A 473 -14.05 -43.59 -13.23
CA GLY A 473 -14.03 -44.91 -13.84
C GLY A 473 -12.67 -45.35 -14.40
N ASP A 474 -11.78 -44.41 -14.69
CA ASP A 474 -10.38 -44.62 -15.07
C ASP A 474 -9.42 -43.91 -14.10
N ILE A 475 -8.39 -44.63 -13.66
CA ILE A 475 -7.36 -44.15 -12.75
C ILE A 475 -5.98 -44.04 -13.38
N ALA A 476 -5.80 -44.31 -14.68
CA ALA A 476 -4.48 -44.34 -15.33
C ALA A 476 -3.68 -43.04 -15.11
N SER A 477 -4.35 -41.88 -15.20
CA SER A 477 -3.71 -40.59 -14.92
C SER A 477 -3.29 -40.45 -13.45
N LEU A 478 -4.09 -40.95 -12.51
CA LEU A 478 -3.79 -40.90 -11.08
C LEU A 478 -2.68 -41.88 -10.70
N GLU A 479 -2.67 -43.07 -11.31
CA GLU A 479 -1.60 -44.05 -11.19
C GLU A 479 -0.27 -43.49 -11.71
N TYR A 480 -0.28 -42.86 -12.89
CA TYR A 480 0.92 -42.21 -13.43
C TYR A 480 1.45 -41.12 -12.49
N LYS A 481 0.56 -40.29 -11.93
CA LYS A 481 0.94 -39.32 -10.90
C LYS A 481 1.52 -40.00 -9.65
N ALA A 482 0.90 -41.08 -9.18
CA ALA A 482 1.37 -41.81 -8.00
C ALA A 482 2.78 -42.37 -8.23
N LYS A 483 3.05 -42.92 -9.42
CA LYS A 483 4.39 -43.36 -9.82
C LYS A 483 5.41 -42.23 -9.75
N ASN A 484 5.11 -41.08 -10.36
CA ASN A 484 6.01 -39.92 -10.31
C ASN A 484 6.27 -39.44 -8.88
N VAL A 485 5.24 -39.45 -8.01
CA VAL A 485 5.40 -39.11 -6.60
C VAL A 485 6.29 -40.12 -5.88
N VAL A 486 6.10 -41.42 -6.09
CA VAL A 486 6.94 -42.46 -5.49
C VAL A 486 8.39 -42.32 -5.94
N TYR A 487 8.66 -42.08 -7.23
CA TYR A 487 10.00 -41.81 -7.72
C TYR A 487 10.61 -40.58 -7.05
N PHE A 488 9.87 -39.48 -6.94
CA PHE A 488 10.31 -38.30 -6.20
C PHE A 488 10.65 -38.65 -4.73
N LEU A 489 9.85 -39.47 -4.05
CA LEU A 489 10.10 -39.86 -2.66
C LEU A 489 11.37 -40.72 -2.53
N ILE A 490 11.63 -41.60 -3.50
CA ILE A 490 12.84 -42.45 -3.55
C ILE A 490 14.08 -41.59 -3.80
N GLU A 491 14.08 -40.80 -4.88
CA GLU A 491 15.21 -39.96 -5.30
C GLU A 491 15.68 -39.00 -4.20
N ASN A 492 14.75 -38.57 -3.33
CA ASN A 492 15.04 -37.62 -2.26
C ASN A 492 15.27 -38.25 -0.89
N GLY A 493 15.22 -39.59 -0.79
CA GLY A 493 15.51 -40.35 0.43
C GLY A 493 14.40 -40.29 1.49
N PHE A 494 13.15 -40.12 1.08
CA PHE A 494 12.00 -40.29 1.98
C PHE A 494 11.68 -41.76 2.18
N ILE A 495 11.79 -42.55 1.11
CA ILE A 495 11.57 -44.00 1.09
C ILE A 495 12.68 -44.66 0.26
N ASP A 496 12.84 -45.96 0.39
CA ASP A 496 13.72 -46.79 -0.43
C ASP A 496 12.94 -48.03 -0.92
N MET A 497 13.56 -48.89 -1.73
CA MET A 497 13.00 -50.18 -2.15
C MET A 497 13.90 -51.33 -1.69
N ASP A 498 13.29 -52.35 -1.09
CA ASP A 498 14.00 -53.58 -0.74
C ASP A 498 14.22 -54.50 -1.96
N MET A 499 14.94 -55.62 -1.75
CA MET A 499 15.20 -56.61 -2.81
C MET A 499 13.94 -57.31 -3.36
N ASN A 500 12.78 -57.11 -2.73
CA ASN A 500 11.49 -57.68 -3.15
C ASN A 500 10.55 -56.60 -3.71
N ASP A 501 11.10 -55.47 -4.18
CA ASP A 501 10.35 -54.32 -4.69
C ASP A 501 9.35 -53.74 -3.68
N ARG A 502 9.62 -53.88 -2.37
CA ARG A 502 8.79 -53.28 -1.33
C ARG A 502 9.29 -51.92 -0.89
N PHE A 503 8.38 -50.98 -0.75
CA PHE A 503 8.65 -49.66 -0.21
C PHE A 503 9.09 -49.72 1.25
N MET A 504 10.25 -49.17 1.55
CA MET A 504 10.84 -49.05 2.87
C MET A 504 10.87 -47.58 3.31
N PRO A 505 10.05 -47.15 4.27
CA PRO A 505 10.10 -45.77 4.75
C PRO A 505 11.39 -45.48 5.54
N LEU A 506 12.13 -44.45 5.12
CA LEU A 506 13.37 -44.00 5.77
C LEU A 506 13.09 -43.04 6.93
N PRO A 507 14.05 -42.80 7.87
CA PRO A 507 13.85 -41.87 8.99
C PRO A 507 13.37 -40.49 8.56
N PHE A 508 13.92 -39.95 7.47
CA PHE A 508 13.53 -38.67 6.88
C PHE A 508 12.06 -38.67 6.40
N GLY A 509 11.61 -39.75 5.74
CA GLY A 509 10.22 -39.94 5.32
C GLY A 509 9.25 -40.07 6.47
N LYS A 510 9.58 -40.91 7.46
CA LYS A 510 8.78 -41.08 8.67
C LYS A 510 8.62 -39.75 9.41
N ARG A 511 9.71 -39.00 9.59
CA ARG A 511 9.68 -37.73 10.31
C ARG A 511 8.89 -36.67 9.55
N THR A 512 9.06 -36.58 8.24
CA THR A 512 8.27 -35.69 7.37
C THR A 512 6.77 -35.97 7.50
N SER A 513 6.36 -37.24 7.46
CA SER A 513 4.95 -37.60 7.61
C SER A 513 4.40 -37.27 9.01
N GLN A 514 5.17 -37.53 10.07
CA GLN A 514 4.80 -37.18 11.46
C GLN A 514 4.66 -35.68 11.69
N LEU A 515 5.48 -34.86 11.02
CA LEU A 515 5.42 -33.41 11.07
C LEU A 515 4.27 -32.83 10.23
N TYR A 516 3.65 -33.65 9.39
CA TYR A 516 2.53 -33.29 8.52
C TYR A 516 2.85 -32.20 7.47
N ILE A 517 4.13 -32.05 7.12
CA ILE A 517 4.60 -31.12 6.08
C ILE A 517 4.66 -31.80 4.72
N ASP A 518 4.54 -31.02 3.64
CA ASP A 518 4.68 -31.52 2.28
C ASP A 518 6.11 -32.06 2.04
N PRO A 519 6.28 -33.22 1.39
CA PRO A 519 7.59 -33.74 1.03
C PRO A 519 8.51 -32.75 0.29
N LEU A 520 7.97 -31.84 -0.53
CA LEU A 520 8.73 -30.75 -1.15
C LEU A 520 9.22 -29.70 -0.14
N THR A 521 8.44 -29.41 0.90
CA THR A 521 8.89 -28.56 2.02
C THR A 521 10.09 -29.20 2.72
N ALA A 522 9.96 -30.47 3.09
CA ALA A 522 11.04 -31.22 3.71
C ALA A 522 12.29 -31.30 2.82
N LYS A 523 12.12 -31.54 1.52
CA LYS A 523 13.21 -31.52 0.55
C LYS A 523 13.90 -30.16 0.52
N LYS A 524 13.15 -29.06 0.43
CA LYS A 524 13.70 -27.70 0.44
C LYS A 524 14.50 -27.39 1.71
N PHE A 525 14.05 -27.88 2.86
CA PHE A 525 14.80 -27.76 4.10
C PHE A 525 16.10 -28.56 4.06
N LYS A 526 16.03 -29.83 3.65
CA LYS A 526 17.21 -30.70 3.48
C LYS A 526 18.25 -30.10 2.55
N ASP A 527 17.82 -29.59 1.40
CA ASP A 527 18.70 -28.96 0.40
C ASP A 527 19.37 -27.68 0.94
N ALA A 528 18.76 -27.01 1.92
CA ALA A 528 19.25 -25.76 2.48
C ALA A 528 20.17 -25.94 3.70
N PHE A 529 20.27 -27.13 4.31
CA PHE A 529 21.08 -27.35 5.51
C PHE A 529 22.53 -26.88 5.36
N PRO A 530 23.27 -27.21 4.28
CA PRO A 530 24.65 -26.72 4.14
C PRO A 530 24.76 -25.19 4.06
N ALA A 531 23.75 -24.53 3.47
CA ALA A 531 23.72 -23.07 3.38
C ALA A 531 23.34 -22.41 4.73
N ILE A 532 22.49 -23.08 5.51
CA ILE A 532 22.14 -22.66 6.88
C ILE A 532 23.35 -22.80 7.80
N GLU A 533 24.12 -23.88 7.70
CA GLU A 533 25.35 -24.08 8.47
C GLU A 533 26.39 -23.00 8.18
N ASN A 534 26.60 -22.69 6.90
CA ASN A 534 27.57 -21.69 6.49
C ASN A 534 27.16 -20.25 6.86
N ASN A 535 25.87 -19.92 6.86
CA ASN A 535 25.38 -18.57 7.16
C ASN A 535 24.01 -18.59 7.85
N PRO A 536 23.95 -18.97 9.14
CA PRO A 536 22.70 -19.04 9.89
C PRO A 536 22.19 -17.61 10.13
N ASN A 537 21.03 -17.27 9.54
CA ASN A 537 20.49 -15.92 9.67
C ASN A 537 18.95 -15.91 9.61
N PRO A 538 18.26 -14.99 10.33
CA PRO A 538 16.80 -15.06 10.43
C PRO A 538 16.10 -14.82 9.09
N PHE A 539 16.61 -13.89 8.27
CA PHE A 539 15.94 -13.47 7.05
C PHE A 539 15.93 -14.57 5.99
N GLY A 540 17.07 -15.23 5.77
CA GLY A 540 17.21 -16.36 4.87
C GLY A 540 16.34 -17.55 5.28
N ILE A 541 16.31 -17.87 6.58
CA ILE A 541 15.46 -18.96 7.11
C ILE A 541 13.97 -18.62 6.92
N PHE A 542 13.57 -17.38 7.20
CA PHE A 542 12.19 -16.95 7.02
C PHE A 542 11.77 -16.92 5.55
N GLN A 543 12.66 -16.52 4.65
CA GLN A 543 12.40 -16.58 3.20
C GLN A 543 12.36 -18.02 2.70
N LEU A 544 13.24 -18.91 3.20
CA LEU A 544 13.22 -20.33 2.90
C LEU A 544 11.86 -20.94 3.26
N MET A 545 11.38 -20.72 4.49
CA MET A 545 10.04 -21.13 4.92
C MET A 545 8.95 -20.54 4.02
N ALA A 546 9.02 -19.24 3.72
CA ALA A 546 8.07 -18.59 2.83
C ALA A 546 8.07 -19.17 1.41
N SER A 547 9.18 -19.76 0.96
CA SER A 547 9.26 -20.44 -0.33
C SER A 547 8.59 -21.81 -0.35
N THR A 548 8.25 -22.38 0.81
CA THR A 548 7.67 -23.72 0.92
C THR A 548 6.18 -23.72 0.57
N PRO A 549 5.64 -24.82 0.00
CA PRO A 549 4.22 -24.90 -0.32
C PRO A 549 3.29 -24.88 0.91
N ASP A 550 3.82 -25.18 2.10
CA ASP A 550 3.05 -25.16 3.37
C ASP A 550 2.89 -23.76 3.97
N MET A 551 3.63 -22.76 3.47
CA MET A 551 3.56 -21.39 3.96
C MET A 551 2.54 -20.56 3.16
N GLY A 552 1.61 -19.92 3.86
CA GLY A 552 0.68 -18.98 3.25
C GLY A 552 1.27 -17.57 3.16
N VAL A 553 1.91 -17.25 2.04
CA VAL A 553 2.64 -15.99 1.81
C VAL A 553 1.76 -14.76 1.67
N LEU A 554 2.30 -13.60 2.07
CA LEU A 554 1.67 -12.30 1.84
C LEU A 554 1.84 -11.87 0.38
N ASN A 555 0.80 -11.27 -0.18
CA ASN A 555 0.88 -10.67 -1.51
C ASN A 555 1.67 -9.36 -1.47
N ALA A 556 2.70 -9.26 -2.31
CA ALA A 556 3.39 -8.02 -2.62
C ALA A 556 2.52 -7.20 -3.59
N ARG A 557 1.99 -6.06 -3.15
CA ARG A 557 1.16 -5.22 -4.02
C ARG A 557 2.03 -4.56 -5.08
N LYS A 558 1.46 -4.20 -6.23
CA LYS A 558 2.21 -3.56 -7.34
C LYS A 558 3.05 -2.34 -6.91
N ARG A 559 2.57 -1.57 -5.94
CA ARG A 559 3.27 -0.40 -5.38
C ARG A 559 4.44 -0.74 -4.44
N GLU A 560 4.52 -1.98 -3.98
CA GLU A 560 5.48 -2.49 -2.98
C GLU A 560 6.53 -3.38 -3.65
N MET A 561 6.30 -3.81 -4.89
CA MET A 561 7.19 -4.74 -5.60
C MET A 561 8.61 -4.21 -5.75
N GLU A 562 8.76 -2.92 -6.08
CA GLU A 562 10.08 -2.27 -6.18
C GLU A 562 10.78 -2.24 -4.82
N ASP A 563 10.06 -1.86 -3.74
CA ASP A 563 10.60 -1.86 -2.38
C ASP A 563 11.11 -3.25 -1.95
N TYR A 564 10.36 -4.33 -2.29
CA TYR A 564 10.76 -5.70 -1.94
C TYR A 564 11.84 -6.28 -2.85
N LEU A 565 11.91 -5.83 -4.11
CA LEU A 565 13.00 -6.19 -5.00
C LEU A 565 14.32 -5.57 -4.52
N ASP A 566 14.29 -4.29 -4.17
CA ASP A 566 15.45 -3.60 -3.58
C ASP A 566 15.89 -4.31 -2.29
N LEU A 567 14.95 -4.65 -1.40
CA LEU A 567 15.26 -5.42 -0.19
C LEU A 567 15.86 -6.80 -0.49
N ALA A 568 15.38 -7.48 -1.53
CA ALA A 568 15.92 -8.79 -1.93
C ALA A 568 17.38 -8.67 -2.37
N TYR A 569 17.73 -7.63 -3.14
CA TYR A 569 19.12 -7.35 -3.51
C TYR A 569 19.97 -6.90 -2.31
N GLU A 570 19.42 -6.09 -1.40
CA GLU A 570 20.12 -5.67 -0.18
C GLU A 570 20.46 -6.84 0.75
N MET A 571 19.63 -7.89 0.73
CA MET A 571 19.75 -9.09 1.58
C MET A 571 20.21 -10.33 0.78
N GLU A 572 20.74 -10.15 -0.42
CA GLU A 572 21.09 -11.26 -1.33
C GLU A 572 22.07 -12.24 -0.67
N ASP A 573 23.05 -11.72 0.08
CA ASP A 573 24.05 -12.51 0.82
C ASP A 573 23.45 -13.34 1.97
N LYS A 574 22.20 -13.06 2.36
CA LYS A 574 21.48 -13.77 3.42
C LYS A 574 20.56 -14.86 2.91
N LEU A 575 20.24 -14.88 1.63
CA LEU A 575 19.28 -15.83 1.05
C LEU A 575 19.92 -17.19 0.76
N TYR A 576 19.14 -18.26 0.92
CA TYR A 576 19.54 -19.62 0.54
C TYR A 576 19.03 -20.01 -0.86
N THR A 577 18.29 -19.11 -1.51
CA THR A 577 17.76 -19.29 -2.86
C THR A 577 18.08 -18.08 -3.72
N ASN A 578 18.37 -18.32 -4.99
CA ASN A 578 18.65 -17.25 -5.95
C ASN A 578 17.42 -16.36 -6.23
N ILE A 579 17.66 -15.08 -6.47
CA ILE A 579 16.63 -14.13 -6.90
C ILE A 579 16.18 -14.52 -8.33
N PRO A 580 14.89 -14.84 -8.56
CA PRO A 580 14.40 -15.17 -9.90
C PRO A 580 14.48 -13.96 -10.84
N TYR A 581 14.67 -14.23 -12.14
CA TYR A 581 14.61 -13.19 -13.17
C TYR A 581 13.21 -12.59 -13.28
N TYR A 582 13.09 -11.30 -13.64
CA TYR A 582 11.81 -10.57 -13.57
C TYR A 582 10.72 -11.08 -14.54
N GLU A 583 11.11 -11.76 -15.62
CA GLU A 583 10.15 -12.40 -16.57
C GLU A 583 9.71 -13.79 -16.11
N ASP A 584 10.30 -14.32 -15.03
CA ASP A 584 9.90 -15.58 -14.45
C ASP A 584 8.51 -15.46 -13.81
N SER A 585 7.62 -16.39 -14.14
CA SER A 585 6.30 -16.53 -13.50
C SER A 585 6.37 -16.57 -11.96
N ARG A 586 7.49 -17.05 -11.40
CA ARG A 586 7.74 -17.16 -9.96
C ARG A 586 8.15 -15.85 -9.30
N PHE A 587 8.57 -14.85 -10.08
CA PHE A 587 9.11 -13.58 -9.57
C PHE A 587 8.11 -12.87 -8.63
N GLN A 588 6.84 -12.85 -9.02
CA GLN A 588 5.78 -12.27 -8.20
C GLN A 588 5.60 -12.99 -6.87
N GLY A 589 5.61 -14.33 -6.91
CA GLY A 589 5.56 -15.16 -5.70
C GLY A 589 6.77 -14.92 -4.80
N PHE A 590 7.97 -14.80 -5.39
CA PHE A 590 9.21 -14.53 -4.67
C PHE A 590 9.17 -13.20 -3.90
N LEU A 591 8.65 -12.13 -4.49
CA LEU A 591 8.48 -10.86 -3.77
C LEU A 591 7.52 -10.97 -2.58
N GLY A 592 6.49 -11.83 -2.69
CA GLY A 592 5.63 -12.19 -1.57
C GLY A 592 6.37 -12.93 -0.44
N GLN A 593 7.32 -13.79 -0.81
CA GLN A 593 8.20 -14.49 0.15
C GLN A 593 9.08 -13.48 0.90
N ILE A 594 9.69 -12.54 0.19
CA ILE A 594 10.52 -11.47 0.77
C ILE A 594 9.71 -10.59 1.71
N LYS A 595 8.49 -10.20 1.31
CA LYS A 595 7.56 -9.48 2.17
C LYS A 595 7.27 -10.25 3.46
N THR A 596 6.96 -11.54 3.34
CA THR A 596 6.64 -12.42 4.47
C THR A 596 7.84 -12.56 5.42
N ALA A 597 9.03 -12.79 4.88
CA ALA A 597 10.26 -12.87 5.66
C ALA A 597 10.55 -11.57 6.42
N LYS A 598 10.31 -10.42 5.78
CA LYS A 598 10.50 -9.11 6.39
C LYS A 598 9.50 -8.80 7.51
N VAL A 599 8.25 -9.27 7.39
CA VAL A 599 7.25 -9.23 8.48
C VAL A 599 7.70 -10.05 9.68
N LEU A 600 8.12 -11.31 9.44
CA LEU A 600 8.63 -12.18 10.51
C LEU A 600 9.88 -11.60 11.18
N LEU A 601 10.76 -10.97 10.41
CA LEU A 601 11.93 -10.28 10.93
C LEU A 601 11.56 -9.10 11.85
N ASP A 602 10.58 -8.29 11.48
CA ASP A 602 10.12 -7.19 12.33
C ASP A 602 9.40 -7.67 13.59
N TRP A 603 8.68 -8.78 13.47
CA TRP A 603 8.03 -9.44 14.60
C TRP A 603 9.06 -9.86 15.67
N ILE A 604 10.12 -10.58 15.29
CA ILE A 604 11.19 -10.97 16.23
C ILE A 604 12.07 -9.80 16.70
N ASN A 605 11.98 -8.64 16.04
CA ASN A 605 12.68 -7.42 16.43
C ASN A 605 11.83 -6.51 17.31
N GLU A 606 10.70 -7.02 17.81
CA GLU A 606 9.79 -6.35 18.71
C GLU A 606 9.11 -5.10 18.14
N VAL A 607 8.93 -5.04 16.82
CA VAL A 607 8.12 -3.98 16.21
C VAL A 607 6.66 -4.10 16.68
N PRO A 608 6.01 -3.03 17.17
CA PRO A 608 4.62 -3.08 17.61
C PRO A 608 3.69 -3.60 16.52
N GLU A 609 2.72 -4.44 16.89
CA GLU A 609 1.75 -5.04 15.97
C GLU A 609 1.03 -4.01 15.11
N THR A 610 0.56 -2.91 15.71
CA THR A 610 -0.08 -1.80 14.98
C THR A 610 0.80 -1.26 13.85
N ARG A 611 2.10 -1.11 14.12
CA ARG A 611 3.07 -0.65 13.13
C ARG A 611 3.32 -1.69 12.05
N ILE A 612 3.27 -2.98 12.37
CA ILE A 612 3.33 -4.06 11.37
C ILE A 612 2.10 -3.97 10.46
N TYR A 613 0.88 -3.83 11.01
CA TYR A 613 -0.34 -3.72 10.22
C TYR A 613 -0.29 -2.55 9.23
N GLU A 614 0.11 -1.37 9.71
CA GLU A 614 0.23 -0.16 8.90
C GLU A 614 1.33 -0.26 7.84
N THR A 615 2.53 -0.74 8.22
CA THR A 615 3.70 -0.76 7.32
C THR A 615 3.51 -1.73 6.16
N TYR A 616 2.94 -2.90 6.43
CA TYR A 616 2.78 -3.99 5.46
C TYR A 616 1.39 -4.06 4.82
N ASN A 617 0.45 -3.23 5.32
CA ASN A 617 -0.95 -3.21 4.93
C ASN A 617 -1.58 -4.60 5.04
N ILE A 618 -1.44 -5.22 6.22
CA ILE A 618 -2.01 -6.53 6.55
C ILE A 618 -2.93 -6.41 7.74
N ASP A 619 -3.91 -7.31 7.82
CA ASP A 619 -4.85 -7.35 8.93
C ASP A 619 -4.30 -8.20 10.08
N PRO A 620 -4.79 -8.04 11.34
CA PRO A 620 -4.34 -8.85 12.48
C PRO A 620 -4.45 -10.36 12.25
N GLY A 621 -5.50 -10.81 11.55
CA GLY A 621 -5.71 -12.22 11.20
C GLY A 621 -4.65 -12.78 10.25
N ASP A 622 -4.16 -11.96 9.30
CA ASP A 622 -3.07 -12.38 8.41
C ASP A 622 -1.79 -12.61 9.17
N LEU A 623 -1.44 -11.69 10.09
CA LEU A 623 -0.24 -11.82 10.91
C LEU A 623 -0.33 -13.08 11.78
N TYR A 624 -1.44 -13.29 12.49
CA TYR A 624 -1.60 -14.45 13.37
C TYR A 624 -1.46 -15.77 12.60
N ARG A 625 -2.13 -15.89 11.44
CA ARG A 625 -2.01 -17.07 10.57
C ARG A 625 -0.58 -17.31 10.12
N ILE A 626 0.15 -16.26 9.74
CA ILE A 626 1.55 -16.37 9.31
C ILE A 626 2.45 -16.81 10.45
N LEU A 627 2.24 -16.27 11.66
CA LEU A 627 3.01 -16.64 12.84
C LEU A 627 2.77 -18.10 13.24
N GLU A 628 1.52 -18.56 13.20
CA GLU A 628 1.16 -19.95 13.48
C GLU A 628 1.82 -20.92 12.49
N LEU A 629 1.74 -20.64 11.20
CA LEU A 629 2.40 -21.45 10.17
C LEU A 629 3.93 -21.40 10.31
N ALA A 630 4.51 -20.24 10.58
CA ALA A 630 5.95 -20.10 10.77
C ALA A 630 6.45 -20.84 12.02
N ASP A 631 5.69 -20.85 13.13
CA ASP A 631 6.03 -21.61 14.35
C ASP A 631 6.11 -23.11 14.06
N TRP A 632 5.12 -23.65 13.35
CA TRP A 632 5.09 -25.05 12.94
C TRP A 632 6.21 -25.40 11.95
N LEU A 633 6.47 -24.54 10.97
CA LEU A 633 7.53 -24.76 9.99
C LEU A 633 8.93 -24.65 10.59
N MET A 634 9.17 -23.72 11.52
CA MET A 634 10.43 -23.64 12.27
C MET A 634 10.66 -24.89 13.11
N TYR A 635 9.63 -25.35 13.82
CA TYR A 635 9.69 -26.62 14.54
C TYR A 635 10.07 -27.77 13.60
N SER A 636 9.40 -27.85 12.45
CA SER A 636 9.64 -28.90 11.46
C SER A 636 11.05 -28.84 10.88
N LEU A 637 11.57 -27.65 10.59
CA LEU A 637 12.95 -27.43 10.14
C LEU A 637 13.95 -28.00 11.16
N ILE A 638 13.79 -27.67 12.44
CA ILE A 638 14.66 -28.13 13.53
C ILE A 638 14.59 -29.66 13.66
N GLU A 639 13.40 -30.24 13.62
CA GLU A 639 13.20 -31.68 13.78
C GLU A 639 13.76 -32.49 12.61
N LEU A 640 13.73 -31.95 11.40
CA LEU A 640 14.37 -32.57 10.25
C LEU A 640 15.90 -32.41 10.31
N TYR A 641 16.40 -31.25 10.71
CA TYR A 641 17.84 -30.98 10.79
C TYR A 641 18.56 -31.96 11.75
N LYS A 642 17.89 -32.34 12.85
CA LYS A 642 18.38 -33.36 13.80
C LYS A 642 18.70 -34.73 13.18
N LEU A 643 18.18 -35.04 11.99
CA LEU A 643 18.42 -36.32 11.32
C LEU A 643 19.72 -36.36 10.50
N PHE A 644 20.40 -35.22 10.31
CA PHE A 644 21.52 -35.08 9.39
C PHE A 644 22.81 -34.61 10.10
N GLU A 645 23.08 -35.15 11.29
CA GLU A 645 24.30 -34.84 12.07
C GLU A 645 24.50 -33.32 12.30
N PRO A 646 23.56 -32.65 12.99
CA PRO A 646 23.52 -31.20 13.06
C PRO A 646 24.74 -30.61 13.79
N GLU A 647 25.26 -29.49 13.30
CA GLU A 647 26.19 -28.66 14.05
C GLU A 647 25.50 -28.09 15.29
N GLU A 648 26.10 -28.29 16.48
CA GLU A 648 25.46 -27.99 17.76
C GLU A 648 25.16 -26.48 17.91
N GLU A 649 26.05 -25.62 17.42
CA GLU A 649 25.88 -24.17 17.42
C GLU A 649 24.69 -23.73 16.56
N VAL A 650 24.59 -24.28 15.34
CA VAL A 650 23.49 -24.00 14.40
C VAL A 650 22.16 -24.52 14.95
N LEU A 651 22.16 -25.72 15.53
CA LEU A 651 20.96 -26.29 16.15
C LEU A 651 20.46 -25.43 17.33
N ASN A 652 21.36 -24.91 18.17
CA ASN A 652 21.00 -24.02 19.27
C ASN A 652 20.50 -22.68 18.75
N TYR A 653 21.17 -22.11 17.74
CA TYR A 653 20.70 -20.90 17.06
C TYR A 653 19.28 -21.06 16.50
N LEU A 654 18.96 -22.20 15.86
CA LEU A 654 17.62 -22.46 15.33
C LEU A 654 16.57 -22.57 16.45
N LYS A 655 16.89 -23.22 17.57
CA LYS A 655 16.00 -23.31 18.75
C LYS A 655 15.72 -21.93 19.34
N ASP A 656 16.74 -21.08 19.46
CA ASP A 656 16.60 -19.72 19.97
C ASP A 656 15.80 -18.84 19.00
N LEU A 657 16.06 -18.96 17.70
CA LEU A 657 15.28 -18.29 16.66
C LEU A 657 13.80 -18.73 16.69
N HIS A 658 13.53 -20.02 16.93
CA HIS A 658 12.17 -20.54 17.07
C HIS A 658 11.45 -19.93 18.28
N LEU A 659 12.11 -19.83 19.43
CA LEU A 659 11.54 -19.14 20.61
C LEU A 659 11.30 -17.65 20.34
N ARG A 660 12.24 -16.97 19.68
CA ARG A 660 12.09 -15.57 19.27
C ARG A 660 10.89 -15.38 18.34
N LEU A 661 10.72 -16.28 17.37
CA LEU A 661 9.59 -16.29 16.46
C LEU A 661 8.27 -16.53 17.19
N ARG A 662 8.19 -17.54 18.06
CA ARG A 662 6.98 -17.88 18.81
C ARG A 662 6.48 -16.71 19.65
N HIS A 663 7.40 -16.01 20.31
CA HIS A 663 7.04 -14.96 21.26
C HIS A 663 7.12 -13.54 20.71
N GLY A 664 7.78 -13.32 19.56
CA GLY A 664 7.95 -12.00 18.96
C GLY A 664 8.91 -11.13 19.76
N VAL A 665 10.05 -11.71 20.13
CA VAL A 665 11.04 -11.08 21.01
C VAL A 665 12.45 -11.20 20.46
N ARG A 666 13.32 -10.31 20.93
CA ARG A 666 14.76 -10.43 20.73
C ARG A 666 15.38 -11.38 21.73
N GLU A 667 16.62 -11.72 21.46
CA GLU A 667 17.37 -12.77 22.13
C GLU A 667 17.50 -12.52 23.64
N GLU A 668 17.67 -11.27 24.06
CA GLU A 668 17.82 -10.93 25.48
C GLU A 668 16.59 -11.22 26.34
N LEU A 669 15.43 -11.48 25.73
CA LEU A 669 14.17 -11.78 26.44
C LEU A 669 13.86 -13.28 26.52
N LEU A 670 14.70 -14.15 25.96
CA LEU A 670 14.41 -15.59 25.83
C LEU A 670 14.18 -16.29 27.18
N GLU A 671 14.85 -15.87 28.24
CA GLU A 671 14.62 -16.42 29.59
C GLU A 671 13.26 -16.04 30.17
N LEU A 672 12.80 -14.82 29.89
CA LEU A 672 11.59 -14.25 30.46
C LEU A 672 10.33 -14.77 29.77
N VAL A 673 10.35 -14.95 28.44
CA VAL A 673 9.17 -15.42 27.69
C VAL A 673 8.82 -16.89 27.92
N LYS A 674 9.74 -17.67 28.50
CA LYS A 674 9.47 -19.04 28.96
C LYS A 674 8.54 -19.08 30.17
N LEU A 675 8.39 -17.94 30.88
CA LEU A 675 7.55 -17.84 32.08
C LEU A 675 6.06 -17.74 31.72
N PRO A 676 5.17 -18.32 32.55
CA PRO A 676 3.75 -18.32 32.25
C PRO A 676 3.17 -16.91 32.27
N ASN A 677 2.28 -16.63 31.31
CA ASN A 677 1.63 -15.33 31.14
C ASN A 677 2.59 -14.16 30.84
N ILE A 678 3.85 -14.42 30.45
CA ILE A 678 4.80 -13.40 30.02
C ILE A 678 4.93 -13.42 28.49
N GLY A 679 4.14 -12.58 27.82
CA GLY A 679 4.29 -12.30 26.39
C GLY A 679 5.27 -11.16 26.12
N ARG A 680 5.56 -10.86 24.85
CA ARG A 680 6.54 -9.84 24.42
C ARG A 680 6.51 -8.52 25.17
N LYS A 681 5.33 -7.91 25.36
CA LYS A 681 5.19 -6.61 26.04
C LYS A 681 5.62 -6.70 27.52
N ARG A 682 5.19 -7.75 28.22
CA ARG A 682 5.52 -7.98 29.64
C ARG A 682 6.99 -8.34 29.81
N ALA A 683 7.54 -9.16 28.92
CA ALA A 683 8.95 -9.51 28.94
C ALA A 683 9.84 -8.26 28.78
N ARG A 684 9.52 -7.40 27.80
CA ARG A 684 10.25 -6.14 27.60
C ARG A 684 10.10 -5.18 28.78
N ALA A 685 8.90 -5.07 29.36
CA ALA A 685 8.66 -4.23 30.53
C ALA A 685 9.48 -4.70 31.75
N LEU A 686 9.52 -6.01 32.01
CA LEU A 686 10.33 -6.61 33.08
C LEU A 686 11.83 -6.35 32.84
N TYR A 687 12.32 -6.61 31.63
CA TYR A 687 13.71 -6.41 31.26
C TYR A 687 14.16 -4.94 31.43
N ASN A 688 13.31 -4.00 31.01
CA ASN A 688 13.56 -2.56 31.15
C ASN A 688 13.53 -2.10 32.62
N ALA A 689 12.73 -2.76 33.46
CA ALA A 689 12.69 -2.52 34.90
C ALA A 689 13.86 -3.19 35.67
N GLY A 690 14.75 -3.90 34.97
CA GLY A 690 15.94 -4.52 35.55
C GLY A 690 15.78 -6.01 35.90
N PHE A 691 14.60 -6.60 35.69
CA PHE A 691 14.37 -8.03 35.90
C PHE A 691 14.67 -8.78 34.60
N ARG A 692 15.92 -9.22 34.42
CA ARG A 692 16.40 -9.79 33.16
C ARG A 692 16.39 -11.32 33.15
N THR A 693 16.53 -11.92 34.32
CA THR A 693 16.61 -13.37 34.51
C THR A 693 15.47 -13.87 35.39
N GLN A 694 15.27 -15.19 35.43
CA GLN A 694 14.32 -15.81 36.37
C GLN A 694 14.73 -15.56 37.83
N GLU A 695 16.04 -15.55 38.11
CA GLU A 695 16.57 -15.27 39.44
C GLU A 695 16.23 -13.85 39.92
N ASP A 696 16.32 -12.86 39.03
CA ASP A 696 15.95 -11.47 39.35
C ASP A 696 14.50 -11.38 39.80
N ILE A 697 13.59 -12.11 39.13
CA ILE A 697 12.17 -12.16 39.48
C ILE A 697 11.94 -12.86 40.82
N MET A 698 12.65 -13.96 41.09
CA MET A 698 12.52 -14.71 42.35
C MET A 698 13.02 -13.90 43.55
N ARG A 699 14.04 -13.05 43.36
CA ARG A 699 14.60 -12.18 44.41
C ARG A 699 13.85 -10.85 44.57
N ALA A 700 13.05 -10.46 43.58
CA ALA A 700 12.30 -9.22 43.59
C ALA A 700 11.23 -9.19 44.68
N LYS A 701 10.97 -8.01 45.26
CA LYS A 701 9.80 -7.84 46.11
C LYS A 701 8.55 -7.80 45.23
N VAL A 702 7.45 -8.38 45.71
CA VAL A 702 6.15 -8.38 45.00
C VAL A 702 5.72 -6.97 44.60
N ARG A 703 6.00 -5.97 45.45
CA ARG A 703 5.72 -4.57 45.14
C ARG A 703 6.46 -4.09 43.88
N ASP A 704 7.75 -4.37 43.77
CA ASP A 704 8.60 -3.90 42.67
C ASP A 704 8.12 -4.51 41.34
N LEU A 705 7.67 -5.78 41.36
CA LEU A 705 7.07 -6.44 40.21
C LEU A 705 5.71 -5.83 39.81
N LEU A 706 4.90 -5.38 40.78
CA LEU A 706 3.60 -4.74 40.51
C LEU A 706 3.71 -3.31 39.97
N GLU A 707 4.86 -2.65 40.19
CA GLU A 707 5.16 -1.34 39.62
C GLU A 707 5.47 -1.43 38.10
N VAL A 708 5.84 -2.62 37.60
CA VAL A 708 6.08 -2.86 36.16
C VAL A 708 4.78 -2.81 35.36
N GLU A 709 4.79 -2.06 34.25
CA GLU A 709 3.64 -1.91 33.36
C GLU A 709 3.18 -3.26 32.79
N GLY A 710 1.87 -3.51 32.82
CA GLY A 710 1.28 -4.75 32.31
C GLY A 710 1.45 -5.98 33.22
N ILE A 711 2.18 -5.85 34.33
CA ILE A 711 2.26 -6.85 35.40
C ILE A 711 1.19 -6.54 36.44
N GLY A 712 0.36 -7.53 36.74
CA GLY A 712 -0.70 -7.45 37.73
C GLY A 712 -0.66 -8.65 38.67
N MET A 713 -1.45 -8.60 39.75
CA MET A 713 -1.39 -9.59 40.82
C MET A 713 -1.55 -11.04 40.32
N LYS A 714 -2.48 -11.28 39.38
CA LYS A 714 -2.66 -12.61 38.78
C LYS A 714 -1.43 -13.14 38.03
N VAL A 715 -0.67 -12.23 37.38
CA VAL A 715 0.57 -12.59 36.68
C VAL A 715 1.63 -12.97 37.70
N VAL A 716 1.80 -12.16 38.75
CA VAL A 716 2.75 -12.43 39.84
C VAL A 716 2.42 -13.74 40.54
N GLU A 717 1.16 -13.98 40.89
CA GLU A 717 0.71 -15.26 41.46
C GLU A 717 1.03 -16.46 40.54
N GLY A 718 0.87 -16.29 39.22
CA GLY A 718 1.23 -17.29 38.23
C GLY A 718 2.74 -17.58 38.18
N LEU A 719 3.57 -16.54 38.29
CA LEU A 719 5.03 -16.66 38.33
C LEU A 719 5.51 -17.39 39.59
N PHE A 720 5.07 -16.97 40.78
CA PHE A 720 5.45 -17.59 42.04
C PHE A 720 4.98 -19.06 42.13
N ARG A 721 3.78 -19.36 41.61
CA ARG A 721 3.29 -20.73 41.49
C ARG A 721 4.18 -21.58 40.57
N HIS A 722 4.64 -21.02 39.46
CA HIS A 722 5.55 -21.73 38.54
C HIS A 722 6.91 -22.04 39.19
N PHE A 723 7.42 -21.13 40.02
CA PHE A 723 8.66 -21.34 40.77
C PHE A 723 8.50 -22.26 42.00
N GLY A 724 7.27 -22.65 42.36
CA GLY A 724 7.01 -23.48 43.55
C GLY A 724 7.26 -22.76 44.87
N VAL A 725 7.21 -21.42 44.89
CA VAL A 725 7.51 -20.60 46.07
C VAL A 725 6.21 -20.00 46.63
N GLU A 726 6.01 -20.10 47.96
CA GLU A 726 4.88 -19.43 48.62
C GLU A 726 5.02 -17.91 48.55
N MET A 727 3.91 -17.24 48.23
CA MET A 727 3.85 -15.78 48.20
C MET A 727 4.22 -15.17 49.56
N PRO A 728 5.07 -14.14 49.62
CA PRO A 728 5.45 -13.49 50.87
C PRO A 728 4.23 -13.00 51.69
N LYS A 729 4.20 -13.29 53.00
CA LYS A 729 3.16 -12.81 53.93
C LYS A 729 3.13 -11.28 53.95
N GLY A 730 2.13 -10.68 53.29
CA GLY A 730 1.99 -9.20 53.16
C GLY A 730 1.58 -8.73 51.76
N ALA A 731 1.70 -9.58 50.74
CA ALA A 731 1.46 -9.23 49.33
C ALA A 731 0.05 -8.66 49.03
N LYS A 732 -0.99 -9.09 49.77
CA LYS A 732 -2.36 -8.51 49.65
C LYS A 732 -2.45 -7.06 50.15
N LYS A 733 -1.56 -6.64 51.06
CA LYS A 733 -1.48 -5.26 51.58
C LYS A 733 -0.75 -4.36 50.57
N ASP A 734 0.29 -4.87 49.91
CA ASP A 734 1.02 -4.18 48.85
C ASP A 734 0.17 -4.00 47.58
N SER A 735 -0.63 -5.00 47.21
CA SER A 735 -1.65 -4.90 46.15
C SER A 735 -2.63 -3.75 46.38
N LYS A 736 -3.22 -3.64 47.59
CA LYS A 736 -4.15 -2.55 47.93
C LYS A 736 -3.49 -1.16 47.92
N LYS A 737 -2.18 -1.08 48.20
CA LYS A 737 -1.40 0.18 48.18
C LYS A 737 -1.06 0.59 46.75
N ALA A 738 -0.68 -0.36 45.90
CA ALA A 738 -0.41 -0.15 44.47
C ALA A 738 -1.69 0.19 43.68
N GLU A 739 -2.83 -0.44 43.99
CA GLU A 739 -4.16 -0.06 43.45
C GLU A 739 -4.52 1.40 43.79
N LYS A 740 -4.15 1.86 44.99
CA LYS A 740 -4.35 3.25 45.40
C LYS A 740 -3.44 4.22 44.65
N ALA A 741 -2.25 3.80 44.23
CA ALA A 741 -1.31 4.60 43.44
C ALA A 741 -1.68 4.68 41.95
N ARG A 742 -2.33 3.63 41.39
CA ARG A 742 -2.83 3.63 40.00
C ARG A 742 -4.10 4.47 39.77
N LYS A 743 -4.70 5.06 40.81
CA LYS A 743 -5.93 5.89 40.71
C LYS A 743 -5.80 7.19 39.88
N GLY A 744 -4.67 7.44 39.22
CA GLY A 744 -4.44 8.61 38.35
C GLY A 744 -4.35 8.32 36.85
N THR A 745 -4.67 7.11 36.37
CA THR A 745 -4.62 6.77 34.94
C THR A 745 -5.95 6.97 34.22
N LEU A 746 -5.90 7.10 32.88
CA LEU A 746 -7.01 7.37 31.96
C LEU A 746 -8.28 6.52 32.17
N ASP A 747 -8.14 5.29 32.67
CA ASP A 747 -9.27 4.42 33.05
C ASP A 747 -10.12 4.96 34.21
N ALA A 748 -9.55 5.81 35.07
CA ALA A 748 -10.27 6.52 36.12
C ALA A 748 -10.95 7.80 35.62
N PHE A 749 -10.62 8.28 34.42
CA PHE A 749 -11.30 9.39 33.74
C PHE A 749 -12.49 8.91 32.90
N LEU A 750 -12.48 7.64 32.47
CA LEU A 750 -13.51 7.03 31.62
C LEU A 750 -14.56 6.20 32.40
N LYS A 751 -14.49 6.17 33.73
CA LYS A 751 -15.55 5.71 34.63
C LYS A 751 -16.17 6.91 35.31
#